data_AF-A0A8H6LXM5-F1
#
_entry.id   AF-A0A8H6LXM5-F1
#
_cell.length_a   1.000
_cell.length_b   1.000
_cell.length_c   1.000
_cell.angle_alpha   90.00
_cell.angle_beta   90.00
_cell.angle_gamma   90.00
#
_symmetry.space_group_name_H-M   'P 1'
#
loop_
_entity.id
_entity.type
_entity.pdbx_description
1 polymer ?
#
loop_
_entity_poly.entity_id
_entity_poly.type
_entity_poly.pdbx_seq_one_letter_code
_entity_poly.pdbx_strand_id
1 'polypeptide(L)'
;MPARRNRKEGAAIQAPAQVSSTQVNKRRMLFDRVSETGNEASLVALATFLSGEHDLEWLEYILRFLDASQIPTVAFVHFTDDDRKRCLSAESQLADLRSALMSFRYMDASGVPSKSARLLIDYWDSVTKWMRYLILLSPPQSAELRAMLAYAAEILGSIAGHIPKSDEGRHELMTLSHTIDLIIFLLTHTNKKTGEHYSSFPSPREPCRVVRVFGIWTHSEDVLLSMKARIASFSSISRRAILNSILSRAKEIDARHRSGSLEGAPAVMTFFSLSSFATQLLGRSRLWPAKAVSPFLEDFVQTLRSIRDRFVKDSAGIDGWSQLSMCATGLLLFATLYSSSPTKSLKYLIRGGILQCIDGDIPRVESLVGPSQALRALQLVLPYLYHSKVFRAMTKNDDHALFRRPIGASQEAEALRMRVANWSEWATLVYTGQNVDGGQIVTCSNIKHWDTSSHCVHPALTPKRCSRCHVAIYCSQECQEEDWVAYHSQDSRPLAHWYSGLEDTNQSLISLEVRVDQLRHLELHANLQLSCPPLSKIPTPDTPRALSQVPPDSSGKAYTCLPDSVIAVWDIRSGGTGVRLVPLASYQETAWKSPDGKVDPRLMACVKEMEADPGRSILVEGIFPFISDEKFIHLLVVMKALSSGGQGPRYRTVTNVIRVV
;
A
#
# COMPACT_ATOMS: atom_id res chain seq x y z
N MET A 1 19.01 -24.07 -16.71
CA MET A 1 20.35 -23.72 -17.22
C MET A 1 20.20 -23.34 -18.68
N PRO A 2 20.38 -22.07 -19.07
CA PRO A 2 20.32 -21.70 -20.48
C PRO A 2 21.67 -22.04 -21.15
N ALA A 3 21.59 -22.64 -22.34
CA ALA A 3 22.75 -23.02 -23.14
C ALA A 3 23.61 -21.79 -23.46
N ARG A 4 24.86 -21.77 -22.99
CA ARG A 4 25.87 -20.80 -23.42
C ARG A 4 26.12 -21.01 -24.92
N ARG A 5 25.57 -20.13 -25.77
CA ARG A 5 26.01 -20.00 -27.16
C ARG A 5 27.47 -19.54 -27.16
N ASN A 6 28.37 -20.34 -27.70
CA ASN A 6 29.76 -19.96 -27.96
C ASN A 6 29.79 -18.78 -28.94
N ARG A 7 30.09 -17.58 -28.42
CA ARG A 7 30.27 -16.35 -29.21
C ARG A 7 31.63 -16.45 -29.90
N LYS A 8 31.67 -16.39 -31.24
CA LYS A 8 32.92 -16.31 -32.02
C LYS A 8 33.68 -15.05 -31.62
N GLU A 9 34.88 -15.20 -31.04
CA GLU A 9 35.76 -14.09 -30.70
C GLU A 9 36.49 -13.58 -31.96
N GLY A 10 36.51 -12.24 -32.16
CA GLY A 10 37.60 -11.57 -32.88
C GLY A 10 37.43 -11.25 -34.38
N ALA A 11 36.22 -11.16 -34.93
CA ALA A 11 36.05 -10.56 -36.26
C ALA A 11 36.04 -9.03 -36.14
N ALA A 12 36.99 -8.34 -36.80
CA ALA A 12 36.91 -6.89 -37.00
C ALA A 12 35.53 -6.55 -37.59
N ILE A 13 34.89 -5.47 -37.11
CA ILE A 13 33.60 -5.00 -37.60
C ILE A 13 33.77 -4.59 -39.06
N GLN A 14 33.64 -5.54 -39.99
CA GLN A 14 33.56 -5.24 -41.41
C GLN A 14 32.25 -4.51 -41.64
N ALA A 15 32.34 -3.36 -42.32
CA ALA A 15 31.16 -2.63 -42.77
C ALA A 15 30.25 -3.58 -43.58
N PRO A 16 28.91 -3.44 -43.49
CA PRO A 16 27.97 -4.29 -44.20
C PRO A 16 28.31 -4.37 -45.70
N ALA A 17 28.06 -5.54 -46.31
CA ALA A 17 28.37 -5.84 -47.71
C ALA A 17 27.90 -4.72 -48.64
N GLN A 18 28.75 -4.28 -49.58
CA GLN A 18 28.64 -3.09 -50.46
C GLN A 18 27.23 -2.49 -50.61
N VAL A 19 26.73 -1.83 -49.57
CA VAL A 19 25.56 -0.95 -49.66
C VAL A 19 26.00 0.22 -50.51
N SER A 20 25.20 0.59 -51.51
CA SER A 20 25.52 1.74 -52.37
C SER A 20 25.84 2.97 -51.50
N SER A 21 26.90 3.70 -51.82
CA SER A 21 27.28 4.92 -51.08
C SER A 21 26.11 5.91 -50.98
N THR A 22 25.25 5.92 -52.00
CA THR A 22 23.99 6.68 -52.04
C THR A 22 23.01 6.28 -50.93
N GLN A 23 22.82 4.99 -50.65
CA GLN A 23 21.95 4.52 -49.57
C GLN A 23 22.53 4.86 -48.19
N VAL A 24 23.84 4.70 -47.98
CA VAL A 24 24.51 5.09 -46.73
C VAL A 24 24.35 6.59 -46.46
N ASN A 25 24.57 7.43 -47.47
CA ASN A 25 24.41 8.88 -47.36
C ASN A 25 22.95 9.27 -47.08
N LYS A 26 21.98 8.66 -47.80
CA LYS A 26 20.56 8.90 -47.57
C LYS A 26 20.15 8.50 -46.16
N ARG A 27 20.62 7.34 -45.68
CA ARG A 27 20.38 6.85 -44.33
C ARG A 27 20.89 7.85 -43.30
N ARG A 28 22.17 8.25 -43.39
CA ARG A 28 22.77 9.19 -42.43
C ARG A 28 22.04 10.52 -42.40
N MET A 29 21.70 11.06 -43.58
CA MET A 29 20.89 12.28 -43.72
C MET A 29 19.52 12.17 -43.01
N LEU A 30 18.85 11.02 -43.06
CA LEU A 30 17.57 10.83 -42.36
C LEU A 30 17.75 10.80 -40.83
N PHE A 31 18.78 10.12 -40.33
CA PHE A 31 19.09 10.11 -38.89
C PHE A 31 19.49 11.48 -38.35
N ASP A 32 20.33 12.21 -39.09
CA ASP A 32 20.72 13.58 -38.74
C ASP A 32 19.49 14.50 -38.73
N ARG A 33 18.62 14.41 -39.75
CA ARG A 33 17.39 15.21 -39.81
C ARG A 33 16.43 14.92 -38.66
N VAL A 34 16.28 13.65 -38.25
CA VAL A 34 15.46 13.28 -37.07
C VAL A 34 16.10 13.81 -35.79
N SER A 35 17.43 13.73 -35.66
CA SER A 35 18.16 14.21 -34.49
C SER A 35 18.07 15.74 -34.34
N GLU A 36 18.15 16.47 -35.46
CA GLU A 36 18.04 17.94 -35.50
C GLU A 36 16.62 18.45 -35.27
N THR A 37 15.64 17.87 -35.97
CA THR A 37 14.28 18.42 -35.99
C THR A 37 13.31 17.74 -35.02
N GLY A 38 13.51 16.45 -34.73
CA GLY A 38 12.60 15.63 -33.94
C GLY A 38 11.15 15.59 -34.43
N ASN A 39 10.86 16.13 -35.62
CA ASN A 39 9.49 16.34 -36.08
C ASN A 39 8.89 15.08 -36.69
N GLU A 40 7.56 15.05 -36.72
CA GLU A 40 6.78 13.93 -37.25
C GLU A 40 7.15 13.57 -38.69
N ALA A 41 7.28 14.55 -39.57
CA ALA A 41 7.62 14.32 -40.97
C ALA A 41 8.97 13.58 -41.15
N SER A 42 9.99 13.94 -40.35
CA SER A 42 11.30 13.30 -40.42
C SER A 42 11.25 11.88 -39.87
N LEU A 43 10.48 11.64 -38.81
CA LEU A 43 10.26 10.30 -38.25
C LEU A 43 9.48 9.39 -39.21
N VAL A 44 8.47 9.91 -39.91
CA VAL A 44 7.73 9.17 -40.95
C VAL A 44 8.63 8.82 -42.14
N ALA A 45 9.49 9.76 -42.56
CA ALA A 45 10.46 9.51 -43.61
C ALA A 45 11.47 8.41 -43.21
N LEU A 46 11.98 8.45 -41.98
CA LEU A 46 12.84 7.40 -41.44
C LEU A 46 12.10 6.06 -41.32
N ALA A 47 10.84 6.08 -40.86
CA ALA A 47 10.03 4.88 -40.72
C ALA A 47 9.77 4.18 -42.07
N THR A 48 9.45 4.98 -43.10
CA THR A 48 9.25 4.51 -44.48
C THR A 48 10.52 3.88 -45.02
N PHE A 49 11.67 4.53 -44.79
CA PHE A 49 12.98 4.03 -45.22
C PHE A 49 13.31 2.68 -44.55
N LEU A 50 13.20 2.59 -43.22
CA LEU A 50 13.50 1.36 -42.47
C LEU A 50 12.52 0.21 -42.79
N SER A 51 11.26 0.54 -43.12
CA SER A 51 10.24 -0.47 -43.47
C SER A 51 10.42 -1.03 -44.88
N GLY A 52 10.79 -0.19 -45.86
CA GLY A 52 10.93 -0.60 -47.26
C GLY A 52 12.17 -1.45 -47.55
N GLU A 53 13.25 -1.23 -46.80
CA GLU A 53 14.55 -1.90 -47.03
C GLU A 53 14.81 -3.04 -46.03
N HIS A 54 13.92 -3.27 -45.05
CA HIS A 54 14.14 -4.21 -43.94
C HIS A 54 15.53 -4.07 -43.28
N ASP A 55 15.98 -2.82 -43.08
CA ASP A 55 17.35 -2.45 -42.71
C ASP A 55 17.69 -2.74 -41.24
N LEU A 56 17.46 -4.00 -40.83
CA LEU A 56 17.89 -4.54 -39.55
C LEU A 56 19.42 -4.62 -39.45
N GLU A 57 20.11 -4.65 -40.60
CA GLU A 57 21.56 -4.62 -40.66
C GLU A 57 22.12 -3.33 -40.05
N TRP A 58 21.47 -2.19 -40.30
CA TRP A 58 21.89 -0.94 -39.67
C TRP A 58 21.64 -0.93 -38.17
N LEU A 59 20.47 -1.41 -37.73
CA LEU A 59 20.21 -1.53 -36.30
C LEU A 59 21.24 -2.46 -35.65
N GLU A 60 21.56 -3.59 -36.28
CA GLU A 60 22.59 -4.51 -35.81
C GLU A 60 23.98 -3.85 -35.79
N TYR A 61 24.31 -3.01 -36.78
CA TYR A 61 25.54 -2.22 -36.79
C TYR A 61 25.62 -1.28 -35.57
N ILE A 62 24.55 -0.50 -35.31
CA ILE A 62 24.46 0.37 -34.12
C ILE A 62 24.68 -0.45 -32.84
N LEU A 63 23.99 -1.59 -32.71
CA LEU A 63 24.04 -2.44 -31.52
C LEU A 63 25.40 -3.11 -31.31
N ARG A 64 26.07 -3.54 -32.39
CA ARG A 64 27.44 -4.08 -32.35
C ARG A 64 28.46 -3.03 -31.97
N PHE A 65 28.27 -1.78 -32.40
CA PHE A 65 29.12 -0.67 -31.96
C PHE A 65 28.99 -0.45 -30.44
N LEU A 66 27.77 -0.56 -29.91
CA LEU A 66 27.48 -0.45 -28.48
C LEU A 66 27.83 -1.71 -27.66
N ASP A 67 28.88 -2.46 -28.03
CA ASP A 67 29.38 -3.58 -27.23
C ASP A 67 30.02 -3.07 -25.92
N ALA A 68 29.64 -3.67 -24.78
CA ALA A 68 30.12 -3.23 -23.47
C ALA A 68 31.63 -3.43 -23.27
N SER A 69 32.27 -4.32 -24.02
CA SER A 69 33.73 -4.50 -24.01
C SER A 69 34.47 -3.27 -24.54
N GLN A 70 33.81 -2.38 -25.26
CA GLN A 70 34.38 -1.13 -25.75
C GLN A 70 34.30 0.02 -24.73
N ILE A 71 33.58 -0.16 -23.62
CA ILE A 71 33.49 0.84 -22.55
C ILE A 71 34.88 1.03 -21.93
N PRO A 72 35.42 2.25 -21.88
CA PRO A 72 36.72 2.48 -21.25
C PRO A 72 36.69 2.05 -19.77
N THR A 73 37.69 1.25 -19.38
CA THR A 73 37.82 0.74 -18.00
C THR A 73 38.57 1.69 -17.06
N VAL A 74 39.16 2.75 -17.61
CA VAL A 74 40.08 3.62 -16.88
C VAL A 74 39.32 4.67 -16.06
N ALA A 75 39.80 4.97 -14.86
CA ALA A 75 39.25 6.05 -14.04
C ALA A 75 39.30 7.39 -14.81
N PHE A 76 38.30 8.25 -14.58
CA PHE A 76 38.10 9.53 -15.29
C PHE A 76 39.34 10.43 -15.40
N VAL A 77 40.32 10.28 -14.50
CA VAL A 77 41.55 11.08 -14.46
C VAL A 77 42.50 10.78 -15.64
N HIS A 78 42.32 9.66 -16.34
CA HIS A 78 43.24 9.20 -17.39
C HIS A 78 42.56 8.97 -18.75
N PHE A 79 41.50 9.72 -19.06
CA PHE A 79 40.83 9.62 -20.37
C PHE A 79 41.78 10.01 -21.50
N THR A 80 42.08 9.05 -22.38
CA THR A 80 42.80 9.30 -23.63
C THR A 80 41.89 9.99 -24.66
N ASP A 81 42.48 10.59 -25.70
CA ASP A 81 41.69 11.15 -26.80
C ASP A 81 40.86 10.07 -27.52
N ASP A 82 41.36 8.84 -27.57
CA ASP A 82 40.63 7.71 -28.14
C ASP A 82 39.44 7.27 -27.28
N ASP A 83 39.55 7.34 -25.95
CA ASP A 83 38.40 7.12 -25.05
C ASP A 83 37.32 8.18 -25.28
N ARG A 84 37.72 9.44 -25.46
CA ARG A 84 36.77 10.53 -25.75
C ARG A 84 36.09 10.31 -27.10
N LYS A 85 36.84 9.98 -28.15
CA LYS A 85 36.28 9.65 -29.47
C LYS A 85 35.32 8.47 -29.41
N ARG A 86 35.64 7.43 -28.64
CA ARG A 86 34.75 6.27 -28.42
C ARG A 86 33.46 6.68 -27.71
N CYS A 87 33.54 7.49 -26.67
CA CYS A 87 32.35 7.98 -25.95
C CYS A 87 31.45 8.84 -26.86
N LEU A 88 32.03 9.77 -27.63
CA LEU A 88 31.28 10.60 -28.59
C LEU A 88 30.62 9.75 -29.67
N SER A 89 31.32 8.71 -30.15
CA SER A 89 30.75 7.79 -31.13
C SER A 89 29.61 6.98 -30.53
N ALA A 90 29.76 6.46 -29.31
CA ALA A 90 28.70 5.72 -28.61
C ALA A 90 27.48 6.61 -28.32
N GLU A 91 27.69 7.88 -27.96
CA GLU A 91 26.62 8.87 -27.83
C GLU A 91 25.86 9.05 -29.15
N SER A 92 26.57 9.23 -30.27
CA SER A 92 25.93 9.32 -31.59
C SER A 92 25.16 8.04 -31.94
N GLN A 93 25.69 6.86 -31.60
CA GLN A 93 24.99 5.59 -31.85
C GLN A 93 23.72 5.44 -31.00
N LEU A 94 23.71 5.95 -29.76
CA LEU A 94 22.52 6.00 -28.92
C LEU A 94 21.48 7.01 -29.46
N ALA A 95 21.93 8.13 -30.02
CA ALA A 95 21.03 9.06 -30.71
C ALA A 95 20.41 8.43 -31.96
N ASP A 96 21.19 7.67 -32.75
CA ASP A 96 20.68 6.91 -33.90
C ASP A 96 19.68 5.83 -33.43
N LEU A 97 20.02 5.06 -32.39
CA LEU A 97 19.12 4.05 -31.82
C LEU A 97 17.79 4.66 -31.36
N ARG A 98 17.83 5.79 -30.65
CA ARG A 98 16.65 6.54 -30.25
C ARG A 98 15.77 6.90 -31.45
N SER A 99 16.37 7.50 -32.48
CA SER A 99 15.66 7.92 -33.69
C SER A 99 14.99 6.73 -34.40
N ALA A 100 15.69 5.60 -34.50
CA ALA A 100 15.12 4.37 -35.06
C ALA A 100 13.89 3.90 -34.25
N LEU A 101 14.00 3.80 -32.92
CA LEU A 101 12.89 3.33 -32.07
C LEU A 101 11.71 4.31 -32.01
N MET A 102 11.97 5.62 -32.09
CA MET A 102 10.89 6.61 -32.16
C MET A 102 10.11 6.50 -33.48
N SER A 103 10.76 6.10 -34.57
CA SER A 103 10.10 5.93 -35.87
C SER A 103 9.14 4.74 -35.92
N PHE A 104 9.27 3.76 -34.99
CA PHE A 104 8.40 2.57 -34.94
C PHE A 104 6.92 2.91 -34.74
N ARG A 105 6.60 4.08 -34.16
CA ARG A 105 5.20 4.53 -34.02
C ARG A 105 4.49 4.78 -35.36
N TYR A 106 5.23 4.79 -36.46
CA TYR A 106 4.73 4.98 -37.83
C TYR A 106 4.84 3.71 -38.69
N MET A 107 5.18 2.57 -38.09
CA MET A 107 5.41 1.30 -38.78
C MET A 107 4.30 0.29 -38.47
N ASP A 108 3.07 0.59 -38.90
CA ASP A 108 1.96 -0.35 -38.72
C ASP A 108 2.15 -1.54 -39.68
N ALA A 109 2.31 -2.74 -39.12
CA ALA A 109 2.36 -4.04 -39.81
C ALA A 109 3.66 -4.47 -40.55
N SER A 110 4.78 -3.75 -40.45
CA SER A 110 6.02 -4.14 -41.17
C SER A 110 6.78 -5.33 -40.55
N GLY A 111 6.41 -5.79 -39.35
CA GLY A 111 7.15 -6.78 -38.56
C GLY A 111 8.56 -6.33 -38.12
N VAL A 112 9.01 -5.15 -38.55
CA VAL A 112 10.32 -4.57 -38.23
C VAL A 112 10.44 -4.30 -36.72
N PRO A 113 9.44 -3.72 -36.01
CA PRO A 113 9.55 -3.55 -34.56
C PRO A 113 9.78 -4.86 -33.81
N SER A 114 9.09 -5.94 -34.20
CA SER A 114 9.23 -7.27 -33.61
C SER A 114 10.61 -7.90 -33.85
N LYS A 115 11.11 -7.83 -35.09
CA LYS A 115 12.47 -8.32 -35.41
C LYS A 115 13.53 -7.49 -34.69
N SER A 116 13.32 -6.18 -34.60
CA SER A 116 14.20 -5.25 -33.88
C SER A 116 14.23 -5.54 -32.38
N ALA A 117 13.09 -5.90 -31.77
CA ALA A 117 13.02 -6.29 -30.36
C ALA A 117 13.93 -7.49 -30.07
N ARG A 118 13.92 -8.51 -30.93
CA ARG A 118 14.79 -9.70 -30.81
C ARG A 118 16.27 -9.34 -30.90
N LEU A 119 16.64 -8.50 -31.87
CA LEU A 119 18.01 -7.99 -31.97
C LEU A 119 18.41 -7.19 -30.73
N LEU A 120 17.52 -6.33 -30.23
CA LEU A 120 17.79 -5.56 -29.03
C LEU A 120 18.10 -6.47 -27.84
N ILE A 121 17.31 -7.53 -27.61
CA ILE A 121 17.51 -8.47 -26.50
C ILE A 121 18.95 -9.00 -26.46
N ASP A 122 19.50 -9.38 -27.60
CA ASP A 122 20.86 -9.92 -27.72
C ASP A 122 21.96 -8.92 -27.31
N TYR A 123 21.69 -7.62 -27.41
CA TYR A 123 22.65 -6.54 -27.14
C TYR A 123 22.26 -5.63 -25.97
N TRP A 124 21.10 -5.85 -25.34
CA TRP A 124 20.45 -4.88 -24.45
C TRP A 124 21.28 -4.60 -23.17
N ASP A 125 21.93 -5.63 -22.62
CA ASP A 125 22.85 -5.45 -21.48
C ASP A 125 24.00 -4.48 -21.83
N SER A 126 24.52 -4.54 -23.06
CA SER A 126 25.59 -3.64 -23.49
C SER A 126 25.10 -2.22 -23.71
N VAL A 127 23.94 -2.07 -24.35
CA VAL A 127 23.28 -0.78 -24.56
C VAL A 127 23.00 -0.07 -23.22
N THR A 128 22.43 -0.78 -22.25
CA THR A 128 22.13 -0.21 -20.92
C THR A 128 23.39 0.17 -20.13
N LYS A 129 24.48 -0.61 -20.26
CA LYS A 129 25.79 -0.26 -19.69
C LYS A 129 26.36 1.02 -20.29
N TRP A 130 26.30 1.18 -21.62
CA TRP A 130 26.73 2.41 -22.29
C TRP A 130 25.92 3.63 -21.84
N MET A 131 24.59 3.52 -21.78
CA MET A 131 23.73 4.60 -21.28
C MET A 131 24.13 5.03 -19.88
N ARG A 132 24.29 4.07 -18.96
CA ARG A 132 24.69 4.34 -17.58
C ARG A 132 26.07 4.97 -17.50
N TYR A 133 27.03 4.45 -18.28
CA TYR A 133 28.39 4.96 -18.31
C TYR A 133 28.44 6.42 -18.78
N LEU A 134 27.79 6.72 -19.91
CA LEU A 134 27.75 8.07 -20.47
C LEU A 134 27.05 9.06 -19.54
N ILE A 135 25.94 8.67 -18.90
CA ILE A 135 25.27 9.51 -17.87
C ILE A 135 26.21 9.80 -16.69
N LEU A 136 26.99 8.82 -16.24
CA LEU A 136 27.95 8.99 -15.14
C LEU A 136 29.18 9.83 -15.55
N LEU A 137 29.54 9.81 -16.82
CA LEU A 137 30.64 10.60 -17.39
C LEU A 137 30.25 12.07 -17.60
N SER A 138 28.99 12.36 -17.95
CA SER A 138 28.55 13.72 -18.24
C SER A 138 28.68 14.63 -17.00
N PRO A 139 29.21 15.86 -17.15
CA PRO A 139 29.32 16.78 -16.03
C PRO A 139 27.94 17.11 -15.42
N PRO A 140 27.82 17.31 -14.09
CA PRO A 140 26.58 17.76 -13.48
C PRO A 140 26.06 19.04 -14.14
N GLN A 141 24.76 19.10 -14.40
CA GLN A 141 24.07 20.26 -15.02
C GLN A 141 24.46 20.58 -16.48
N SER A 142 25.27 19.73 -17.12
CA SER A 142 25.65 19.89 -18.52
C SER A 142 24.48 19.65 -19.50
N ALA A 143 24.61 20.13 -20.74
CA ALA A 143 23.64 19.86 -21.79
C ALA A 143 23.70 18.38 -22.21
N GLU A 144 24.91 17.82 -22.22
CA GLU A 144 25.26 16.44 -22.50
C GLU A 144 24.54 15.49 -21.54
N LEU A 145 24.57 15.77 -20.23
CA LEU A 145 23.85 14.97 -19.24
C LEU A 145 22.34 14.97 -19.52
N ARG A 146 21.77 16.15 -19.85
CA ARG A 146 20.34 16.27 -20.15
C ARG A 146 19.96 15.52 -21.42
N ALA A 147 20.80 15.57 -22.44
CA ALA A 147 20.64 14.81 -23.69
C ALA A 147 20.71 13.31 -23.44
N MET A 148 21.70 12.83 -22.68
CA MET A 148 21.84 11.41 -22.35
C MET A 148 20.66 10.86 -21.53
N LEU A 149 20.17 11.63 -20.56
CA LEU A 149 18.95 11.28 -19.82
C LEU A 149 17.71 11.26 -20.73
N ALA A 150 17.62 12.20 -21.67
CA ALA A 150 16.57 12.22 -22.68
C ALA A 150 16.62 10.97 -23.57
N TYR A 151 17.79 10.61 -24.08
CA TYR A 151 18.00 9.44 -24.94
C TYR A 151 17.60 8.16 -24.24
N ALA A 152 18.10 7.94 -23.02
CA ALA A 152 17.76 6.76 -22.22
C ALA A 152 16.24 6.67 -21.98
N ALA A 153 15.60 7.78 -21.62
CA ALA A 153 14.16 7.82 -21.38
C ALA A 153 13.35 7.58 -22.66
N GLU A 154 13.69 8.20 -23.79
CA GLU A 154 12.96 8.03 -25.05
C GLU A 154 13.14 6.64 -25.65
N ILE A 155 14.32 6.03 -25.50
CA ILE A 155 14.54 4.63 -25.89
C ILE A 155 13.65 3.70 -25.07
N LEU A 156 13.68 3.81 -23.74
CA LEU A 156 12.81 3.01 -22.85
C LEU A 156 11.32 3.28 -23.10
N GLY A 157 10.95 4.54 -23.35
CA GLY A 157 9.58 4.93 -23.70
C GLY A 157 9.13 4.33 -25.03
N SER A 158 10.01 4.28 -26.03
CA SER A 158 9.72 3.71 -27.35
C SER A 158 9.58 2.19 -27.30
N ILE A 159 10.40 1.49 -26.52
CA ILE A 159 10.23 0.04 -26.29
C ILE A 159 8.85 -0.25 -25.69
N ALA A 160 8.44 0.51 -24.68
CA ALA A 160 7.16 0.30 -24.01
C ALA A 160 5.95 0.82 -24.81
N GLY A 161 6.13 1.84 -25.66
CA GLY A 161 5.04 2.54 -26.33
C GLY A 161 4.83 2.16 -27.79
N HIS A 162 5.92 1.88 -28.53
CA HIS A 162 5.89 1.77 -29.99
C HIS A 162 6.09 0.35 -30.52
N ILE A 163 6.59 -0.58 -29.70
CA ILE A 163 6.59 -2.01 -30.06
C ILE A 163 5.20 -2.59 -29.73
N PRO A 164 4.56 -3.39 -30.60
CA PRO A 164 3.23 -3.94 -30.35
C PRO A 164 3.12 -4.62 -28.98
N LYS A 165 2.01 -4.41 -28.28
CA LYS A 165 1.77 -5.01 -26.95
C LYS A 165 1.77 -6.54 -26.97
N SER A 166 1.41 -7.14 -28.11
CA SER A 166 1.39 -8.59 -28.33
C SER A 166 2.76 -9.18 -28.64
N ASP A 167 3.81 -8.35 -28.77
CA ASP A 167 5.15 -8.82 -29.10
C ASP A 167 5.87 -9.42 -27.88
N GLU A 168 6.31 -10.68 -27.99
CA GLU A 168 7.05 -11.37 -26.92
C GLU A 168 8.40 -10.69 -26.63
N GLY A 169 9.08 -10.18 -27.66
CA GLY A 169 10.37 -9.52 -27.52
C GLY A 169 10.27 -8.21 -26.75
N ARG A 170 9.19 -7.46 -26.93
CA ARG A 170 8.86 -6.30 -26.07
C ARG A 170 8.74 -6.73 -24.62
N HIS A 171 7.95 -7.77 -24.34
CA HIS A 171 7.72 -8.21 -22.97
C HIS A 171 9.03 -8.67 -22.30
N GLU A 172 9.86 -9.42 -23.01
CA GLU A 172 11.19 -9.82 -22.55
C GLU A 172 12.07 -8.60 -22.25
N LEU A 173 12.23 -7.67 -23.20
CA LEU A 173 12.98 -6.41 -22.97
C LEU A 173 12.49 -5.68 -21.73
N MET A 174 11.17 -5.66 -21.50
CA MET A 174 10.60 -4.94 -20.38
C MET A 174 10.83 -5.61 -19.02
N THR A 175 11.09 -6.92 -18.99
CA THR A 175 11.28 -7.71 -17.76
C THR A 175 12.74 -8.03 -17.45
N LEU A 176 13.67 -7.79 -18.40
CA LEU A 176 15.11 -7.96 -18.21
C LEU A 176 15.64 -7.13 -17.01
N SER A 177 16.52 -7.75 -16.22
CA SER A 177 17.03 -7.15 -14.99
C SER A 177 17.81 -5.85 -15.22
N HIS A 178 18.60 -5.76 -16.29
CA HIS A 178 19.37 -4.57 -16.63
C HIS A 178 18.48 -3.41 -17.11
N THR A 179 17.31 -3.70 -17.68
CA THR A 179 16.29 -2.68 -17.98
C THR A 179 15.74 -2.06 -16.71
N ILE A 180 15.35 -2.92 -15.77
CA ILE A 180 14.84 -2.49 -14.46
C ILE A 180 15.92 -1.71 -13.70
N ASP A 181 17.17 -2.19 -13.72
CA ASP A 181 18.30 -1.50 -13.10
C ASP A 181 18.54 -0.13 -13.71
N LEU A 182 18.44 0.02 -15.03
CA LEU A 182 18.56 1.31 -15.70
C LEU A 182 17.43 2.26 -15.29
N ILE A 183 16.18 1.79 -15.25
CA ILE A 183 15.02 2.60 -14.81
C ILE A 183 15.21 3.07 -13.37
N ILE A 184 15.62 2.18 -12.46
CA ILE A 184 15.90 2.53 -11.07
C ILE A 184 17.09 3.48 -10.98
N PHE A 185 18.13 3.28 -11.78
CA PHE A 185 19.27 4.19 -11.86
C PHE A 185 18.80 5.59 -12.26
N LEU A 186 18.03 5.74 -13.35
CA LEU A 186 17.51 7.04 -13.80
C LEU A 186 16.63 7.72 -12.74
N LEU A 187 15.78 6.95 -12.06
CA LEU A 187 14.95 7.46 -10.97
C LEU A 187 15.78 7.96 -9.79
N THR A 188 16.81 7.20 -9.39
CA THR A 188 17.63 7.45 -8.20
C THR A 188 18.86 8.32 -8.46
N HIS A 189 19.16 8.68 -9.70
CA HIS A 189 20.34 9.45 -10.05
C HIS A 189 20.22 10.91 -9.57
N THR A 190 21.09 11.30 -8.66
CA THR A 190 21.15 12.64 -8.05
C THR A 190 22.48 13.30 -8.28
N ASN A 191 22.46 14.64 -8.30
CA ASN A 191 23.64 15.46 -8.22
C ASN A 191 24.22 15.36 -6.81
N LYS A 192 25.44 14.84 -6.68
CA LYS A 192 26.09 14.65 -5.37
C LYS A 192 26.28 15.95 -4.58
N LYS A 193 26.34 17.12 -5.24
CA LYS A 193 26.52 18.43 -4.58
C LYS A 193 25.21 19.01 -4.08
N THR A 194 24.15 18.97 -4.89
CA THR A 194 22.86 19.60 -4.54
C THR A 194 21.87 18.63 -3.90
N GLY A 195 22.08 17.32 -4.06
CA GLY A 195 21.11 16.28 -3.69
C GLY A 195 19.89 16.22 -4.61
N GLU A 196 19.77 17.14 -5.58
CA GLU A 196 18.66 17.17 -6.52
C GLU A 196 18.77 16.04 -7.52
N HIS A 197 17.62 15.51 -7.93
CA HIS A 197 17.60 14.52 -8.98
C HIS A 197 17.85 15.16 -10.34
N TYR A 198 18.59 14.46 -11.20
CA TYR A 198 18.73 14.93 -12.56
C TYR A 198 17.44 14.73 -13.34
N SER A 199 16.99 15.78 -14.01
CA SER A 199 15.72 15.78 -14.72
C SER A 199 15.92 16.10 -16.19
N SER A 200 15.14 15.44 -17.04
CA SER A 200 15.09 15.72 -18.47
C SER A 200 13.67 16.13 -18.82
N PHE A 201 13.50 17.41 -19.15
CA PHE A 201 12.22 18.01 -19.50
C PHE A 201 12.21 18.32 -21.00
N PRO A 202 11.20 17.85 -21.77
CA PRO A 202 11.06 18.21 -23.18
C PRO A 202 10.84 19.74 -23.34
N SER A 203 10.02 20.30 -22.46
CA SER A 203 9.72 21.73 -22.37
C SER A 203 9.49 22.10 -20.89
N PRO A 204 9.52 23.39 -20.51
CA PRO A 204 9.24 23.81 -19.14
C PRO A 204 7.89 23.26 -18.63
N ARG A 205 6.88 23.21 -19.50
CA ARG A 205 5.51 22.80 -19.16
C ARG A 205 5.26 21.30 -19.19
N GLU A 206 6.24 20.51 -19.62
CA GLU A 206 6.10 19.07 -19.71
C GLU A 206 6.69 18.35 -18.48
N PRO A 207 6.20 17.14 -18.22
CA PRO A 207 6.71 16.33 -17.12
C PRO A 207 8.10 15.79 -17.42
N CYS A 208 8.81 15.39 -16.35
CA CYS A 208 10.13 14.78 -16.48
C CYS A 208 10.01 13.47 -17.27
N ARG A 209 10.80 13.32 -18.36
CA ARG A 209 10.82 12.12 -19.21
C ARG A 209 11.12 10.86 -18.39
N VAL A 210 12.02 10.97 -17.41
CA VAL A 210 12.36 9.86 -16.50
C VAL A 210 11.13 9.40 -15.72
N VAL A 211 10.36 10.33 -15.15
CA VAL A 211 9.15 9.99 -14.39
C VAL A 211 8.05 9.45 -15.30
N ARG A 212 7.92 9.99 -16.51
CA ARG A 212 6.96 9.48 -17.51
C ARG A 212 7.26 8.03 -17.90
N VAL A 213 8.52 7.72 -18.21
CA VAL A 213 8.96 6.35 -18.52
C VAL A 213 8.69 5.45 -17.33
N PHE A 214 9.07 5.87 -16.14
CA PHE A 214 8.78 5.12 -14.92
C PHE A 214 7.28 4.83 -14.76
N GLY A 215 6.42 5.81 -15.05
CA GLY A 215 4.98 5.63 -15.11
C GLY A 215 4.57 4.55 -16.11
N ILE A 216 4.95 4.68 -17.37
CA ILE A 216 4.57 3.74 -18.45
C ILE A 216 4.92 2.29 -18.07
N TRP A 217 6.11 2.09 -17.52
CA TRP A 217 6.63 0.75 -17.21
C TRP A 217 5.92 0.09 -16.03
N THR A 218 5.34 0.87 -15.14
CA THR A 218 4.70 0.37 -13.91
C THR A 218 3.21 0.05 -14.11
N HIS A 219 2.65 0.35 -15.29
CA HIS A 219 1.29 -0.05 -15.66
C HIS A 219 1.19 -1.51 -16.15
N SER A 220 2.32 -2.18 -16.44
CA SER A 220 2.33 -3.60 -16.80
C SER A 220 2.55 -4.45 -15.55
N GLU A 221 1.63 -5.39 -15.29
CA GLU A 221 1.68 -6.27 -14.11
C GLU A 221 2.95 -7.14 -14.08
N ASP A 222 3.33 -7.73 -15.21
CA ASP A 222 4.51 -8.60 -15.29
C ASP A 222 5.82 -7.84 -15.07
N VAL A 223 5.89 -6.61 -15.61
CA VAL A 223 7.03 -5.71 -15.41
C VAL A 223 7.11 -5.28 -13.97
N LEU A 224 5.98 -4.97 -13.34
CA LEU A 224 5.91 -4.67 -11.92
C LEU A 224 6.36 -5.86 -11.06
N LEU A 225 5.93 -7.09 -11.37
CA LEU A 225 6.35 -8.29 -10.66
C LEU A 225 7.86 -8.51 -10.77
N SER A 226 8.41 -8.35 -11.97
CA SER A 226 9.84 -8.44 -12.24
C SER A 226 10.62 -7.34 -11.50
N MET A 227 10.10 -6.10 -11.50
CA MET A 227 10.67 -4.98 -10.77
C MET A 227 10.64 -5.19 -9.25
N LYS A 228 9.54 -5.72 -8.71
CA LYS A 228 9.44 -6.11 -7.29
C LYS A 228 10.48 -7.17 -6.92
N ALA A 229 10.63 -8.21 -7.75
CA ALA A 229 11.63 -9.26 -7.53
C ALA A 229 13.05 -8.67 -7.58
N ARG A 230 13.33 -7.78 -8.53
CA ARG A 230 14.64 -7.11 -8.63
C ARG A 230 14.92 -6.22 -7.44
N ILE A 231 13.96 -5.39 -7.01
CA ILE A 231 14.10 -4.53 -5.83
C ILE A 231 14.28 -5.37 -4.56
N ALA A 232 13.65 -6.55 -4.46
CA ALA A 232 13.86 -7.47 -3.33
C ALA A 232 15.32 -7.93 -3.20
N SER A 233 16.04 -8.05 -4.33
CA SER A 233 17.46 -8.43 -4.36
C SER A 233 18.40 -7.32 -3.90
N PHE A 234 17.91 -6.09 -3.73
CA PHE A 234 18.74 -4.95 -3.32
C PHE A 234 18.90 -4.85 -1.81
N SER A 235 20.01 -4.22 -1.40
CA SER A 235 20.28 -3.91 0.01
C SER A 235 19.16 -3.05 0.61
N SER A 236 18.99 -3.11 1.94
CA SER A 236 18.03 -2.26 2.66
C SER A 236 18.31 -0.75 2.45
N ILE A 237 19.57 -0.37 2.26
CA ILE A 237 20.00 1.01 1.97
C ILE A 237 19.54 1.43 0.59
N SER A 238 19.81 0.61 -0.44
CA SER A 238 19.38 0.87 -1.82
C SER A 238 17.86 0.95 -1.93
N ARG A 239 17.14 0.05 -1.25
CA ARG A 239 15.68 0.08 -1.13
C ARG A 239 15.22 1.43 -0.55
N ARG A 240 15.78 1.86 0.59
CA ARG A 240 15.44 3.17 1.16
C ARG A 240 15.73 4.33 0.20
N ALA A 241 16.84 4.28 -0.54
CA ALA A 241 17.18 5.30 -1.53
C ALA A 241 16.13 5.37 -2.66
N ILE A 242 15.57 4.24 -3.09
CA ILE A 242 14.48 4.21 -4.08
C ILE A 242 13.23 4.91 -3.54
N LEU A 243 12.76 4.59 -2.32
CA LEU A 243 11.61 5.29 -1.72
C LEU A 243 11.84 6.78 -1.58
N ASN A 244 13.02 7.17 -1.09
CA ASN A 244 13.38 8.58 -0.96
C ASN A 244 13.40 9.27 -2.33
N SER A 245 13.87 8.59 -3.38
CA SER A 245 13.87 9.15 -4.74
C SER A 245 12.46 9.37 -5.25
N ILE A 246 11.53 8.41 -5.05
CA ILE A 246 10.11 8.58 -5.42
C ILE A 246 9.52 9.80 -4.71
N LEU A 247 9.78 9.96 -3.42
CA LEU A 247 9.30 11.10 -2.64
C LEU A 247 9.90 12.42 -3.12
N SER A 248 11.21 12.47 -3.37
CA SER A 248 11.88 13.66 -3.88
C SER A 248 11.34 14.07 -5.25
N ARG A 249 11.06 13.10 -6.15
CA ARG A 249 10.42 13.36 -7.44
C ARG A 249 9.00 13.90 -7.31
N ALA A 250 8.23 13.38 -6.36
CA ALA A 250 6.91 13.92 -6.05
C ALA A 250 7.01 15.38 -5.58
N LYS A 251 7.94 15.69 -4.67
CA LYS A 251 8.20 17.06 -4.20
C LYS A 251 8.70 17.98 -5.32
N GLU A 252 9.48 17.48 -6.27
CA GLU A 252 9.91 18.21 -7.47
C GLU A 252 8.72 18.60 -8.35
N ILE A 253 7.78 17.67 -8.60
CA ILE A 253 6.54 17.94 -9.36
C ILE A 253 5.73 19.04 -8.68
N ASP A 254 5.51 18.93 -7.37
CA ASP A 254 4.80 19.92 -6.57
C ASP A 254 5.50 21.30 -6.61
N ALA A 255 6.83 21.35 -6.42
CA ALA A 255 7.59 22.60 -6.52
C ALA A 255 7.45 23.27 -7.89
N ARG A 256 7.49 22.49 -8.97
CA ARG A 256 7.34 22.99 -10.35
C ARG A 256 5.93 23.46 -10.65
N HIS A 257 4.92 22.75 -10.14
CA HIS A 257 3.54 23.19 -10.24
C HIS A 257 3.34 24.49 -9.45
N ARG A 258 3.93 24.60 -8.25
CA ARG A 258 3.90 25.83 -7.47
C ARG A 258 4.56 27.02 -8.16
N SER A 259 5.62 26.83 -8.93
CA SER A 259 6.26 27.93 -9.66
C SER A 259 5.52 28.32 -10.94
N GLY A 260 4.43 27.63 -11.30
CA GLY A 260 3.75 27.80 -12.59
C GLY A 260 4.54 27.22 -13.77
N SER A 261 5.67 26.53 -13.50
CA SER A 261 6.47 25.91 -14.55
C SER A 261 5.81 24.66 -15.13
N LEU A 262 4.99 23.94 -14.35
CA LEU A 262 4.25 22.77 -14.77
C LEU A 262 2.73 23.00 -14.66
N GLU A 263 2.02 22.85 -15.76
CA GLU A 263 0.56 22.99 -15.79
C GLU A 263 -0.11 21.93 -14.89
N GLY A 264 -1.30 22.24 -14.37
CA GLY A 264 -2.00 21.39 -13.40
C GLY A 264 -2.23 19.96 -13.89
N ALA A 265 -2.79 19.77 -15.09
CA ALA A 265 -3.10 18.42 -15.59
C ALA A 265 -1.84 17.54 -15.79
N PRO A 266 -0.75 18.03 -16.44
CA PRO A 266 0.52 17.30 -16.48
C PRO A 266 1.12 16.99 -15.10
N ALA A 267 1.04 17.93 -14.15
CA ALA A 267 1.51 17.71 -12.77
C ALA A 267 0.77 16.54 -12.11
N VAL A 268 -0.56 16.53 -12.21
CA VAL A 268 -1.41 15.49 -11.65
C VAL A 268 -1.15 14.13 -12.31
N MET A 269 -1.11 14.05 -13.65
CA MET A 269 -0.80 12.81 -14.39
C MET A 269 0.52 12.18 -13.96
N THR A 270 1.53 13.03 -13.77
CA THR A 270 2.89 12.60 -13.42
C THR A 270 2.94 12.14 -11.96
N PHE A 271 2.28 12.86 -11.07
CA PHE A 271 2.14 12.45 -9.68
C PHE A 271 1.36 11.14 -9.56
N PHE A 272 0.28 10.98 -10.33
CA PHE A 272 -0.51 9.75 -10.38
C PHE A 272 0.33 8.55 -10.79
N SER A 273 1.17 8.69 -11.80
CA SER A 273 2.09 7.64 -12.23
C SER A 273 3.05 7.22 -11.10
N LEU A 274 3.60 8.18 -10.34
CA LEU A 274 4.45 7.91 -9.19
C LEU A 274 3.68 7.26 -8.03
N SER A 275 2.46 7.73 -7.76
CA SER A 275 1.60 7.25 -6.67
C SER A 275 1.13 5.81 -6.91
N SER A 276 0.67 5.53 -8.13
CA SER A 276 0.29 4.18 -8.57
C SER A 276 1.44 3.19 -8.36
N PHE A 277 2.67 3.57 -8.76
CA PHE A 277 3.82 2.73 -8.48
C PHE A 277 4.14 2.61 -6.99
N ALA A 278 4.17 3.72 -6.25
CA ALA A 278 4.51 3.74 -4.83
C ALA A 278 3.59 2.78 -4.05
N THR A 279 2.28 2.88 -4.26
CA THR A 279 1.27 2.01 -3.64
C THR A 279 1.47 0.54 -3.99
N GLN A 280 1.68 0.24 -5.28
CA GLN A 280 1.92 -1.12 -5.75
C GLN A 280 3.22 -1.72 -5.19
N LEU A 281 4.29 -0.92 -5.09
CA LEU A 281 5.59 -1.37 -4.58
C LEU A 281 5.57 -1.53 -3.05
N LEU A 282 4.83 -0.68 -2.34
CA LEU A 282 4.66 -0.77 -0.90
C LEU A 282 3.84 -1.99 -0.47
N GLY A 283 2.92 -2.48 -1.31
CA GLY A 283 2.01 -3.59 -1.01
C GLY A 283 2.66 -4.96 -0.70
N ARG A 284 3.99 -5.08 -0.75
CA ARG A 284 4.72 -6.24 -0.21
C ARG A 284 5.60 -5.80 0.97
N SER A 285 5.08 -5.97 2.19
CA SER A 285 5.70 -5.52 3.45
C SER A 285 7.16 -5.96 3.63
N ARG A 286 7.57 -7.11 3.07
CA ARG A 286 8.96 -7.63 3.18
C ARG A 286 10.00 -6.77 2.45
N LEU A 287 9.58 -5.93 1.49
CA LEU A 287 10.51 -5.07 0.76
C LEU A 287 11.00 -3.89 1.60
N TRP A 288 10.21 -3.45 2.57
CA TRP A 288 10.43 -2.15 3.17
C TRP A 288 10.44 -2.22 4.69
N PRO A 289 11.51 -1.71 5.34
CA PRO A 289 11.48 -1.54 6.78
C PRO A 289 10.30 -0.64 7.16
N ALA A 290 9.47 -1.05 8.12
CA ALA A 290 8.33 -0.25 8.59
C ALA A 290 8.72 1.15 9.11
N LYS A 291 10.00 1.36 9.46
CA LYS A 291 10.56 2.67 9.83
C LYS A 291 10.76 3.61 8.63
N ALA A 292 10.96 3.07 7.42
CA ALA A 292 11.12 3.86 6.19
C ALA A 292 9.77 4.22 5.56
N VAL A 293 8.80 3.29 5.58
CA VAL A 293 7.47 3.51 4.98
C VAL A 293 6.71 4.62 5.69
N SER A 294 6.76 4.68 7.02
CA SER A 294 5.95 5.61 7.80
C SER A 294 6.20 7.10 7.48
N PRO A 295 7.43 7.63 7.53
CA PRO A 295 7.70 9.01 7.12
C PRO A 295 7.43 9.26 5.64
N PHE A 296 7.70 8.26 4.78
CA PHE A 296 7.40 8.35 3.35
C PHE A 296 5.91 8.62 3.11
N LEU A 297 5.01 7.86 3.74
CA LEU A 297 3.56 8.04 3.56
C LEU A 297 3.07 9.43 3.98
N GLU A 298 3.54 9.95 5.12
CA GLU A 298 3.15 11.27 5.61
C GLU A 298 3.59 12.37 4.64
N ASP A 299 4.87 12.40 4.26
CA ASP A 299 5.41 13.39 3.33
C ASP A 299 4.81 13.28 1.91
N PHE A 300 4.55 12.05 1.45
CA PHE A 300 3.99 11.80 0.13
C PHE A 300 2.55 12.31 0.03
N VAL A 301 1.73 12.11 1.08
CA VAL A 301 0.38 12.67 1.15
C VAL A 301 0.40 14.20 1.30
N GLN A 302 1.33 14.76 2.08
CA GLN A 302 1.47 16.22 2.15
C GLN A 302 1.75 16.83 0.77
N THR A 303 2.54 16.12 -0.05
CA THR A 303 2.82 16.51 -1.44
C THR A 303 1.58 16.41 -2.30
N LEU A 304 0.81 15.31 -2.20
CA LEU A 304 -0.50 15.16 -2.88
C LEU A 304 -1.45 16.31 -2.52
N ARG A 305 -1.56 16.63 -1.23
CA ARG A 305 -2.41 17.73 -0.74
C ARG A 305 -1.99 19.08 -1.33
N SER A 306 -0.70 19.37 -1.37
CA SER A 306 -0.17 20.61 -1.97
C SER A 306 -0.50 20.72 -3.45
N ILE A 307 -0.34 19.63 -4.21
CA ILE A 307 -0.72 19.57 -5.63
C ILE A 307 -2.23 19.79 -5.79
N ARG A 308 -3.05 19.12 -4.98
CA ARG A 308 -4.51 19.27 -5.00
C ARG A 308 -4.93 20.71 -4.72
N ASP A 309 -4.43 21.33 -3.67
CA ASP A 309 -4.81 22.69 -3.24
C ASP A 309 -4.46 23.74 -4.31
N ARG A 310 -3.41 23.50 -5.09
CA ARG A 310 -3.07 24.29 -6.28
C ARG A 310 -4.02 24.00 -7.44
N PHE A 311 -4.25 22.72 -7.73
CA PHE A 311 -5.14 22.28 -8.80
C PHE A 311 -6.58 22.82 -8.62
N VAL A 312 -7.06 23.02 -7.38
CA VAL A 312 -8.32 23.73 -7.08
C VAL A 312 -8.36 25.14 -7.69
N LYS A 313 -7.24 25.87 -7.67
CA LYS A 313 -7.17 27.28 -8.10
C LYS A 313 -7.11 27.44 -9.62
N ASP A 314 -6.61 26.42 -10.31
CA ASP A 314 -6.34 26.48 -11.75
C ASP A 314 -7.57 26.10 -12.61
N SER A 315 -8.75 25.88 -12.00
CA SER A 315 -10.00 25.47 -12.68
C SER A 315 -9.82 24.28 -13.61
N ALA A 316 -8.99 23.33 -13.20
CA ALA A 316 -8.52 22.28 -14.09
C ALA A 316 -9.55 21.16 -14.33
N GLY A 317 -9.40 20.49 -15.47
CA GLY A 317 -10.36 19.54 -16.03
C GLY A 317 -10.65 18.30 -15.17
N ILE A 318 -11.76 17.66 -15.48
CA ILE A 318 -12.33 16.48 -14.82
C ILE A 318 -11.29 15.36 -14.63
N ASP A 319 -10.48 15.09 -15.65
CA ASP A 319 -9.52 13.98 -15.64
C ASP A 319 -8.49 14.12 -14.51
N GLY A 320 -8.09 15.34 -14.16
CA GLY A 320 -7.16 15.55 -13.05
C GLY A 320 -7.80 15.30 -11.69
N TRP A 321 -9.08 15.65 -11.49
CA TRP A 321 -9.80 15.30 -10.26
C TRP A 321 -9.92 13.79 -10.09
N SER A 322 -10.22 13.07 -11.17
CA SER A 322 -10.27 11.61 -11.16
C SER A 322 -8.92 11.01 -10.74
N GLN A 323 -7.82 11.52 -11.29
CA GLN A 323 -6.47 11.03 -10.96
C GLN A 323 -6.03 11.36 -9.53
N LEU A 324 -6.35 12.55 -9.01
CA LEU A 324 -6.10 12.89 -7.60
C LEU A 324 -6.88 11.96 -6.66
N SER A 325 -8.15 11.71 -6.99
CA SER A 325 -8.99 10.78 -6.25
C SER A 325 -8.45 9.35 -6.29
N MET A 326 -7.98 8.88 -7.46
CA MET A 326 -7.34 7.57 -7.60
C MET A 326 -6.02 7.48 -6.81
N CYS A 327 -5.23 8.56 -6.74
CA CYS A 327 -4.03 8.60 -5.89
C CYS A 327 -4.39 8.41 -4.43
N ALA A 328 -5.36 9.19 -3.93
CA ALA A 328 -5.76 9.13 -2.54
C ALA A 328 -6.36 7.76 -2.18
N THR A 329 -7.21 7.24 -3.07
CA THR A 329 -7.81 5.91 -2.95
C THR A 329 -6.76 4.81 -2.95
N GLY A 330 -5.80 4.83 -3.87
CA GLY A 330 -4.71 3.84 -3.93
C GLY A 330 -3.87 3.82 -2.65
N LEU A 331 -3.60 4.99 -2.05
CA LEU A 331 -2.88 5.10 -0.79
C LEU A 331 -3.68 4.54 0.40
N LEU A 332 -5.00 4.81 0.45
CA LEU A 332 -5.88 4.23 1.47
C LEU A 332 -5.99 2.71 1.32
N LEU A 333 -6.22 2.20 0.10
CA LEU A 333 -6.25 0.77 -0.18
C LEU A 333 -4.94 0.10 0.21
N PHE A 334 -3.80 0.73 -0.10
CA PHE A 334 -2.50 0.29 0.40
C PHE A 334 -2.50 0.18 1.93
N ALA A 335 -2.92 1.22 2.64
CA ALA A 335 -2.90 1.21 4.09
C ALA A 335 -3.85 0.19 4.71
N THR A 336 -5.04 -0.04 4.15
CA THR A 336 -6.06 -0.93 4.73
C THR A 336 -5.87 -2.39 4.34
N LEU A 337 -5.55 -2.67 3.08
CA LEU A 337 -5.54 -4.04 2.53
C LEU A 337 -4.15 -4.64 2.38
N TYR A 338 -3.12 -3.81 2.16
CA TYR A 338 -1.79 -4.30 1.77
C TYR A 338 -0.69 -4.00 2.79
N SER A 339 -0.92 -3.07 3.71
CA SER A 339 0.01 -2.74 4.79
C SER A 339 0.04 -3.85 5.82
N SER A 340 1.24 -4.23 6.29
CA SER A 340 1.35 -5.17 7.42
C SER A 340 0.83 -4.57 8.73
N SER A 341 0.69 -3.25 8.82
CA SER A 341 0.15 -2.56 9.99
C SER A 341 -0.79 -1.43 9.55
N PRO A 342 -2.09 -1.72 9.31
CA PRO A 342 -3.05 -0.74 8.81
C PRO A 342 -3.17 0.50 9.69
N THR A 343 -3.34 0.31 11.02
CA THR A 343 -3.42 1.40 12.00
C THR A 343 -2.21 2.34 11.94
N LYS A 344 -1.01 1.79 11.74
CA LYS A 344 0.22 2.59 11.64
C LYS A 344 0.23 3.37 10.33
N SER A 345 -0.01 2.72 9.19
CA SER A 345 0.01 3.39 7.88
C SER A 345 -1.08 4.47 7.78
N LEU A 346 -2.31 4.17 8.22
CA LEU A 346 -3.41 5.13 8.27
C LEU A 346 -3.08 6.35 9.14
N LYS A 347 -2.46 6.16 10.31
CA LYS A 347 -2.00 7.29 11.14
C LYS A 347 -1.12 8.26 10.34
N TYR A 348 -0.17 7.77 9.54
CA TYR A 348 0.74 8.62 8.77
C TYR A 348 0.06 9.26 7.56
N LEU A 349 -0.81 8.53 6.86
CA LEU A 349 -1.62 9.09 5.77
C LEU A 349 -2.54 10.21 6.27
N ILE A 350 -3.25 9.99 7.39
CA ILE A 350 -4.13 10.99 8.01
C ILE A 350 -3.33 12.19 8.45
N ARG A 351 -2.19 12.02 9.14
CA ARG A 351 -1.30 13.13 9.48
C ARG A 351 -0.84 13.92 8.25
N GLY A 352 -0.60 13.25 7.13
CA GLY A 352 -0.23 13.90 5.88
C GLY A 352 -1.38 14.68 5.22
N GLY A 353 -2.62 14.42 5.63
CA GLY A 353 -3.82 15.11 5.19
C GLY A 353 -4.61 14.38 4.11
N ILE A 354 -4.64 13.04 4.15
CA ILE A 354 -5.32 12.21 3.13
C ILE A 354 -6.84 12.43 3.13
N LEU A 355 -7.43 12.66 4.32
CA LEU A 355 -8.87 12.85 4.46
C LEU A 355 -9.33 14.18 3.85
N GLN A 356 -8.55 15.25 4.02
CA GLN A 356 -8.80 16.52 3.34
C GLN A 356 -8.73 16.36 1.82
N CYS A 357 -7.81 15.54 1.30
CA CYS A 357 -7.71 15.28 -0.14
C CYS A 357 -9.02 14.69 -0.65
N ILE A 358 -9.51 13.66 0.01
CA ILE A 358 -10.73 12.97 -0.39
C ILE A 358 -11.98 13.85 -0.24
N ASP A 359 -12.11 14.58 0.87
CA ASP A 359 -13.25 15.47 1.13
C ASP A 359 -13.45 16.50 0.00
N GLY A 360 -12.35 17.08 -0.49
CA GLY A 360 -12.40 18.03 -1.60
C GLY A 360 -12.71 17.40 -2.97
N ASP A 361 -12.39 16.12 -3.14
CA ASP A 361 -12.50 15.41 -4.42
C ASP A 361 -13.90 14.79 -4.63
N ILE A 362 -14.55 14.30 -3.58
CA ILE A 362 -15.83 13.57 -3.69
C ILE A 362 -16.93 14.37 -4.41
N PRO A 363 -17.25 15.62 -4.01
CA PRO A 363 -18.31 16.39 -4.68
C PRO A 363 -18.07 16.60 -6.17
N ARG A 364 -16.79 16.58 -6.59
CA ARG A 364 -16.36 16.88 -7.96
C ARG A 364 -16.32 15.64 -8.86
N VAL A 365 -16.09 14.45 -8.27
CA VAL A 365 -16.02 13.18 -9.01
C VAL A 365 -17.37 12.49 -9.08
N GLU A 366 -18.19 12.55 -8.02
CA GLU A 366 -19.52 11.90 -7.98
C GLU A 366 -20.47 12.42 -9.05
N SER A 367 -20.40 13.71 -9.36
CA SER A 367 -21.24 14.33 -10.40
C SER A 367 -20.97 13.78 -11.80
N LEU A 368 -19.91 12.99 -11.98
CA LEU A 368 -19.40 12.60 -13.29
C LEU A 368 -19.35 11.08 -13.52
N VAL A 369 -19.08 10.28 -12.47
CA VAL A 369 -18.76 8.84 -12.66
C VAL A 369 -19.51 7.92 -11.66
N GLY A 370 -20.48 8.42 -10.89
CA GLY A 370 -21.22 7.64 -9.89
C GLY A 370 -20.45 7.48 -8.57
N PRO A 371 -20.82 6.51 -7.69
CA PRO A 371 -20.20 6.34 -6.37
C PRO A 371 -18.68 6.26 -6.49
N SER A 372 -18.01 7.31 -6.03
CA SER A 372 -16.59 7.47 -6.29
C SER A 372 -15.79 6.35 -5.62
N GLN A 373 -14.69 5.91 -6.24
CA GLN A 373 -13.75 4.98 -5.61
C GLN A 373 -13.26 5.50 -4.24
N ALA A 374 -13.25 6.83 -4.07
CA ALA A 374 -12.97 7.50 -2.81
C ALA A 374 -14.00 7.16 -1.70
N LEU A 375 -15.30 7.06 -2.00
CA LEU A 375 -16.30 6.61 -1.02
C LEU A 375 -15.98 5.19 -0.53
N ARG A 376 -15.65 4.27 -1.46
CA ARG A 376 -15.27 2.89 -1.10
C ARG A 376 -14.00 2.87 -0.26
N ALA A 377 -13.01 3.70 -0.61
CA ALA A 377 -11.78 3.83 0.16
C ALA A 377 -12.05 4.32 1.59
N LEU A 378 -12.91 5.33 1.77
CA LEU A 378 -13.33 5.80 3.10
C LEU A 378 -14.07 4.73 3.90
N GLN A 379 -14.93 3.93 3.25
CA GLN A 379 -15.60 2.80 3.90
C GLN A 379 -14.59 1.77 4.45
N LEU A 380 -13.47 1.56 3.77
CA LEU A 380 -12.41 0.66 4.26
C LEU A 380 -11.61 1.27 5.43
N VAL A 381 -11.56 2.60 5.55
CA VAL A 381 -10.88 3.28 6.65
C VAL A 381 -11.75 3.33 7.91
N LEU A 382 -13.08 3.39 7.75
CA LEU A 382 -14.05 3.52 8.85
C LEU A 382 -13.76 2.58 10.04
N PRO A 383 -13.55 1.27 9.83
CA PRO A 383 -13.28 0.36 10.93
C PRO A 383 -12.01 0.65 11.72
N TYR A 384 -11.11 1.52 11.25
CA TYR A 384 -9.85 1.83 11.91
C TYR A 384 -9.89 3.17 12.65
N LEU A 385 -10.94 3.97 12.48
CA LEU A 385 -11.04 5.32 13.04
C LEU A 385 -11.10 5.32 14.57
N TYR A 386 -11.56 4.23 15.19
CA TYR A 386 -11.60 4.12 16.65
C TYR A 386 -10.22 3.93 17.28
N HIS A 387 -9.19 3.56 16.52
CA HIS A 387 -7.87 3.38 17.11
C HIS A 387 -7.28 4.70 17.59
N SER A 388 -6.75 4.73 18.81
CA SER A 388 -6.27 5.94 19.48
C SER A 388 -5.22 6.68 18.65
N LYS A 389 -4.32 5.95 17.99
CA LYS A 389 -3.27 6.53 17.13
C LYS A 389 -3.84 7.18 15.87
N VAL A 390 -4.90 6.61 15.29
CA VAL A 390 -5.60 7.10 14.09
C VAL A 390 -6.47 8.29 14.48
N PHE A 391 -7.27 8.15 15.54
CA PHE A 391 -8.08 9.23 16.11
C PHE A 391 -7.25 10.46 16.45
N ARG A 392 -6.15 10.33 17.20
CA ARG A 392 -5.27 11.46 17.52
C ARG A 392 -4.69 12.13 16.28
N ALA A 393 -4.43 11.36 15.21
CA ALA A 393 -3.97 11.93 13.95
C ALA A 393 -5.07 12.79 13.30
N MET A 394 -6.32 12.32 13.31
CA MET A 394 -7.48 13.08 12.82
C MET A 394 -7.69 14.36 13.64
N THR A 395 -7.65 14.25 14.96
CA THR A 395 -7.84 15.40 15.87
C THR A 395 -6.79 16.47 15.64
N LYS A 396 -5.53 16.07 15.44
CA LYS A 396 -4.43 17.02 15.16
C LYS A 396 -4.67 17.86 13.90
N ASN A 397 -5.36 17.29 12.92
CA ASN A 397 -5.63 17.92 11.62
C ASN A 397 -7.04 18.53 11.52
N ASP A 398 -7.82 18.49 12.60
CA ASP A 398 -9.26 18.85 12.62
C ASP A 398 -10.09 18.11 11.56
N ASP A 399 -9.72 16.87 11.24
CA ASP A 399 -10.42 16.06 10.22
C ASP A 399 -11.86 15.73 10.63
N HIS A 400 -12.20 15.85 11.91
CA HIS A 400 -13.56 15.69 12.42
C HIS A 400 -14.53 16.72 11.83
N ALA A 401 -14.04 17.92 11.47
CA ALA A 401 -14.86 18.94 10.84
C ALA A 401 -15.30 18.56 9.42
N LEU A 402 -14.50 17.74 8.70
CA LEU A 402 -14.81 17.30 7.34
C LEU A 402 -16.11 16.50 7.31
N PHE A 403 -16.28 15.57 8.25
CA PHE A 403 -17.46 14.70 8.31
C PHE A 403 -18.75 15.39 8.80
N ARG A 404 -18.64 16.63 9.31
CA ARG A 404 -19.82 17.44 9.64
C ARG A 404 -20.39 18.17 8.42
N ARG A 405 -19.62 18.30 7.34
CA ARG A 405 -20.05 18.96 6.09
C ARG A 405 -20.69 17.95 5.14
N PRO A 406 -21.67 18.34 4.31
CA PRO A 406 -22.18 17.49 3.24
C PRO A 406 -21.03 17.06 2.32
N ILE A 407 -20.82 15.74 2.17
CA ILE A 407 -19.69 15.16 1.42
C ILE A 407 -20.04 15.01 -0.08
N GLY A 408 -21.33 15.01 -0.42
CA GLY A 408 -21.82 14.88 -1.78
C GLY A 408 -23.34 14.99 -1.83
N ALA A 409 -23.90 15.02 -3.05
CA ALA A 409 -25.35 15.04 -3.25
C ALA A 409 -25.96 13.63 -3.26
N SER A 410 -25.13 12.58 -3.34
CA SER A 410 -25.62 11.21 -3.41
C SER A 410 -26.09 10.69 -2.04
N GLN A 411 -27.12 9.84 -2.04
CA GLN A 411 -27.60 9.17 -0.84
C GLN A 411 -26.51 8.31 -0.18
N GLU A 412 -25.62 7.72 -0.99
CA GLU A 412 -24.48 6.92 -0.50
C GLU A 412 -23.43 7.78 0.22
N ALA A 413 -23.10 8.95 -0.33
CA ALA A 413 -22.21 9.91 0.32
C ALA A 413 -22.80 10.39 1.65
N GLU A 414 -24.11 10.66 1.69
CA GLU A 414 -24.80 11.07 2.90
C GLU A 414 -24.86 9.95 3.96
N ALA A 415 -25.15 8.71 3.55
CA ALA A 415 -25.12 7.55 4.44
C ALA A 415 -23.70 7.28 4.97
N LEU A 416 -22.67 7.47 4.14
CA LEU A 416 -21.28 7.39 4.58
C LEU A 416 -20.94 8.51 5.57
N ARG A 417 -21.33 9.75 5.26
CA ARG A 417 -21.14 10.92 6.13
C ARG A 417 -21.74 10.67 7.51
N MET A 418 -22.99 10.22 7.57
CA MET A 418 -23.67 9.91 8.83
C MET A 418 -22.95 8.81 9.60
N ARG A 419 -22.46 7.76 8.92
CA ARG A 419 -21.62 6.74 9.57
C ARG A 419 -20.35 7.35 10.14
N VAL A 420 -19.59 8.13 9.36
CA VAL A 420 -18.32 8.71 9.85
C VAL A 420 -18.56 9.73 10.97
N ALA A 421 -19.61 10.55 10.87
CA ALA A 421 -20.00 11.51 11.90
C ALA A 421 -20.30 10.79 13.21
N ASN A 422 -21.09 9.71 13.16
CA ASN A 422 -21.31 8.84 14.32
C ASN A 422 -19.96 8.33 14.85
N TRP A 423 -19.13 7.71 14.01
CA TRP A 423 -17.81 7.20 14.41
C TRP A 423 -16.93 8.25 15.09
N SER A 424 -16.92 9.47 14.56
CA SER A 424 -16.17 10.60 15.10
C SER A 424 -16.70 11.03 16.46
N GLU A 425 -18.01 11.09 16.64
CA GLU A 425 -18.65 11.38 17.92
C GLU A 425 -18.31 10.29 18.95
N TRP A 426 -18.43 9.02 18.58
CA TRP A 426 -18.05 7.88 19.42
C TRP A 426 -16.58 7.93 19.83
N ALA A 427 -15.68 8.12 18.89
CA ALA A 427 -14.26 8.18 19.19
C ALA A 427 -13.92 9.41 20.06
N THR A 428 -14.62 10.54 19.85
CA THR A 428 -14.53 11.70 20.76
C THR A 428 -14.95 11.29 22.16
N LEU A 429 -16.10 10.64 22.34
CA LEU A 429 -16.52 10.13 23.66
C LEU A 429 -15.50 9.16 24.28
N VAL A 430 -14.88 8.26 23.51
CA VAL A 430 -13.82 7.35 24.01
C VAL A 430 -12.61 8.14 24.54
N TYR A 431 -12.16 9.15 23.80
CA TYR A 431 -10.85 9.76 24.00
C TYR A 431 -10.88 11.10 24.74
N THR A 432 -11.95 11.89 24.65
CA THR A 432 -12.15 13.10 25.45
C THR A 432 -12.89 12.78 26.75
N GLY A 433 -13.67 11.70 26.79
CA GLY A 433 -14.30 11.16 27.99
C GLY A 433 -13.31 10.58 29.01
N GLN A 434 -12.00 10.58 28.72
CA GLN A 434 -10.94 10.21 29.67
C GLN A 434 -10.87 11.10 30.93
N ASN A 435 -11.74 12.11 31.07
CA ASN A 435 -11.93 12.86 32.31
C ASN A 435 -13.04 12.32 33.22
N VAL A 436 -13.73 11.22 32.89
CA VAL A 436 -14.75 10.61 33.77
C VAL A 436 -14.14 9.41 34.54
N ASP A 437 -13.07 9.65 35.30
CA ASP A 437 -12.45 8.76 36.32
C ASP A 437 -11.20 7.93 35.97
N GLY A 438 -10.60 8.07 34.77
CA GLY A 438 -9.25 7.51 34.53
C GLY A 438 -9.09 5.98 34.73
N GLY A 439 -10.20 5.23 34.75
CA GLY A 439 -10.20 3.79 35.01
C GLY A 439 -9.31 3.03 34.02
N GLN A 440 -8.37 2.24 34.55
CA GLN A 440 -7.55 1.35 33.73
C GLN A 440 -8.42 0.23 33.14
N ILE A 441 -8.34 0.04 31.83
CA ILE A 441 -9.03 -1.07 31.15
C ILE A 441 -8.38 -2.39 31.54
N VAL A 442 -9.20 -3.34 31.97
CA VAL A 442 -8.74 -4.69 32.29
C VAL A 442 -8.41 -5.42 30.99
N THR A 443 -7.12 -5.65 30.78
CA THR A 443 -6.61 -6.39 29.61
C THR A 443 -6.36 -7.88 29.91
N CYS A 444 -6.40 -8.29 31.18
CA CYS A 444 -6.14 -9.66 31.60
C CYS A 444 -7.16 -10.63 30.98
N SER A 445 -6.67 -11.71 30.37
CA SER A 445 -7.48 -12.76 29.75
C SER A 445 -7.86 -13.87 30.74
N ASN A 446 -7.26 -13.94 31.94
CA ASN A 446 -7.65 -14.93 32.95
C ASN A 446 -9.07 -14.62 33.46
N ILE A 447 -9.99 -15.57 33.28
CA ILE A 447 -11.41 -15.41 33.63
C ILE A 447 -11.59 -15.34 35.16
N LYS A 448 -10.71 -15.97 35.94
CA LYS A 448 -10.81 -16.01 37.41
C LYS A 448 -10.34 -14.71 38.09
N HIS A 449 -9.70 -13.82 37.34
CA HIS A 449 -8.98 -12.66 37.89
C HIS A 449 -9.86 -11.62 38.60
N TRP A 450 -11.13 -11.49 38.21
CA TRP A 450 -11.96 -10.37 38.68
C TRP A 450 -12.53 -10.54 40.10
N ASP A 451 -12.73 -11.78 40.55
CA ASP A 451 -13.44 -12.03 41.81
C ASP A 451 -12.59 -11.62 43.04
N THR A 452 -11.27 -11.57 42.89
CA THR A 452 -10.32 -11.18 43.92
C THR A 452 -9.98 -9.69 43.82
N SER A 453 -10.87 -8.85 44.34
CA SER A 453 -10.74 -7.37 44.41
C SER A 453 -9.46 -6.84 45.10
N SER A 454 -8.61 -7.71 45.65
CA SER A 454 -7.39 -7.35 46.40
C SER A 454 -6.07 -7.60 45.66
N HIS A 455 -5.99 -8.45 44.63
CA HIS A 455 -4.70 -8.98 44.19
C HIS A 455 -4.03 -8.31 42.98
N CYS A 456 -4.73 -7.46 42.22
CA CYS A 456 -4.17 -6.93 40.97
C CYS A 456 -4.52 -5.48 40.63
N VAL A 457 -4.84 -4.66 41.64
CA VAL A 457 -4.84 -3.19 41.50
C VAL A 457 -3.40 -2.66 41.51
N HIS A 458 -2.53 -3.26 40.71
CA HIS A 458 -1.18 -2.75 40.47
C HIS A 458 -1.15 -2.03 39.12
N PRO A 459 -1.49 -0.73 39.09
CA PRO A 459 -1.46 0.08 37.87
C PRO A 459 -0.06 0.23 37.24
N ALA A 460 0.98 -0.37 37.84
CA ALA A 460 2.37 -0.25 37.41
C ALA A 460 2.92 -1.44 36.62
N LEU A 461 2.24 -2.59 36.56
CA LEU A 461 2.79 -3.76 35.87
C LEU A 461 2.53 -3.68 34.36
N THR A 462 3.61 -3.75 33.58
CA THR A 462 3.55 -3.86 32.13
C THR A 462 2.92 -5.21 31.80
N PRO A 463 1.75 -5.26 31.14
CA PRO A 463 1.03 -6.51 30.93
C PRO A 463 1.86 -7.47 30.08
N LYS A 464 1.88 -8.75 30.47
CA LYS A 464 2.64 -9.83 29.85
C LYS A 464 1.82 -10.45 28.74
N ARG A 465 2.40 -10.58 27.55
CA ARG A 465 1.80 -11.36 26.45
C ARG A 465 2.29 -12.78 26.53
N CYS A 466 1.42 -13.74 26.27
CA CYS A 466 1.85 -15.12 26.07
C CYS A 466 2.90 -15.15 24.95
N SER A 467 4.08 -15.72 25.22
CA SER A 467 5.18 -15.81 24.26
C SER A 467 4.90 -16.79 23.11
N ARG A 468 3.90 -17.66 23.27
CA ARG A 468 3.55 -18.68 22.28
C ARG A 468 2.49 -18.22 21.30
N CYS A 469 1.36 -17.72 21.81
CA CYS A 469 0.26 -17.27 20.95
C CYS A 469 0.24 -15.76 20.73
N HIS A 470 0.89 -14.94 21.57
CA HIS A 470 0.81 -13.47 21.51
C HIS A 470 -0.59 -12.83 21.60
N VAL A 471 -1.64 -13.64 21.79
CA VAL A 471 -3.06 -13.26 21.92
C VAL A 471 -3.39 -12.90 23.35
N ALA A 472 -3.15 -13.87 24.24
CA ALA A 472 -3.54 -13.77 25.63
C ALA A 472 -2.60 -12.78 26.34
N ILE A 473 -3.22 -11.89 27.10
CA ILE A 473 -2.54 -10.84 27.85
C ILE A 473 -2.86 -11.06 29.33
N TYR A 474 -1.84 -10.95 30.17
CA TYR A 474 -1.95 -11.18 31.59
C TYR A 474 -1.38 -9.99 32.35
N CYS A 475 -2.01 -9.62 33.45
CA CYS A 475 -1.48 -8.61 34.36
C CYS A 475 -0.26 -9.11 35.15
N SER A 476 -0.17 -10.43 35.38
CA SER A 476 0.87 -11.06 36.18
C SER A 476 1.24 -12.45 35.64
N GLN A 477 2.27 -13.09 36.21
CA GLN A 477 2.65 -14.45 35.83
C GLN A 477 1.72 -15.49 36.44
N GLU A 478 1.26 -15.25 37.66
CA GLU A 478 0.31 -16.10 38.38
C GLU A 478 -0.99 -16.22 37.58
N CYS A 479 -1.50 -15.11 37.06
CA CYS A 479 -2.67 -15.13 36.17
C CYS A 479 -2.44 -15.92 34.88
N GLN A 480 -1.22 -15.90 34.35
CA GLN A 480 -0.88 -16.69 33.16
C GLN A 480 -0.84 -18.18 33.50
N GLU A 481 -0.23 -18.57 34.62
CA GLU A 481 -0.10 -19.97 35.05
C GLU A 481 -1.46 -20.58 35.37
N GLU A 482 -2.32 -19.85 36.09
CA GLU A 482 -3.69 -20.27 36.38
C GLU A 482 -4.52 -20.48 35.11
N ASP A 483 -4.48 -19.51 34.19
CA ASP A 483 -5.21 -19.58 32.92
C ASP A 483 -4.63 -20.67 32.01
N TRP A 484 -3.31 -20.90 32.05
CA TRP A 484 -2.63 -21.95 31.30
C TRP A 484 -3.14 -23.34 31.67
N VAL A 485 -3.23 -23.62 32.96
CA VAL A 485 -3.73 -24.90 33.47
C VAL A 485 -5.22 -25.06 33.17
N ALA A 486 -6.01 -23.99 33.31
CA ALA A 486 -7.46 -24.06 33.16
C ALA A 486 -7.91 -24.16 31.69
N TYR A 487 -7.35 -23.33 30.80
CA TYR A 487 -7.87 -23.16 29.44
C TYR A 487 -6.76 -22.98 28.38
N HIS A 488 -5.78 -22.11 28.64
CA HIS A 488 -4.90 -21.58 27.60
C HIS A 488 -3.92 -22.61 27.01
N SER A 489 -3.57 -23.67 27.75
CA SER A 489 -2.71 -24.74 27.22
C SER A 489 -3.32 -25.46 26.01
N GLN A 490 -4.65 -25.53 25.93
CA GLN A 490 -5.39 -26.19 24.86
C GLN A 490 -5.60 -25.27 23.65
N ASP A 491 -6.01 -24.02 23.87
CA ASP A 491 -6.29 -23.03 22.81
C ASP A 491 -5.01 -22.40 22.21
N SER A 492 -3.87 -22.45 22.93
CA SER A 492 -2.65 -21.75 22.50
C SER A 492 -1.99 -22.38 21.28
N ARG A 493 -2.16 -23.69 21.02
CA ARG A 493 -1.48 -24.36 19.90
C ARG A 493 -2.03 -23.94 18.54
N PRO A 494 -3.36 -24.01 18.28
CA PRO A 494 -3.93 -23.55 17.02
C PRO A 494 -3.61 -22.07 16.76
N LEU A 495 -3.72 -21.23 17.80
CA LEU A 495 -3.35 -19.83 17.71
C LEU A 495 -1.87 -19.69 17.37
N ALA A 496 -0.95 -20.31 18.10
CA ALA A 496 0.49 -20.23 17.84
C ALA A 496 0.87 -20.67 16.41
N HIS A 497 0.26 -21.74 15.90
CA HIS A 497 0.46 -22.17 14.52
C HIS A 497 -0.01 -21.11 13.51
N TRP A 498 -1.19 -20.53 13.76
CA TRP A 498 -1.67 -19.41 12.96
C TRP A 498 -0.72 -18.20 13.02
N TYR A 499 -0.18 -17.89 14.21
CA TYR A 499 0.78 -16.82 14.41
C TYR A 499 2.11 -17.04 13.68
N SER A 500 2.65 -18.25 13.69
CA SER A 500 3.86 -18.54 12.89
C SER A 500 3.64 -18.25 11.40
N GLY A 501 2.45 -18.55 10.88
CA GLY A 501 2.09 -18.20 9.49
C GLY A 501 2.00 -16.68 9.24
N LEU A 502 1.64 -15.89 10.25
CA LEU A 502 1.68 -14.42 10.15
C LEU A 502 3.09 -13.86 10.16
N GLU A 503 3.98 -14.41 10.99
CA GLU A 503 5.38 -14.01 11.02
C GLU A 503 6.06 -14.31 9.69
N ASP A 504 5.77 -15.49 9.11
CA ASP A 504 6.20 -15.83 7.76
C ASP A 504 5.71 -14.78 6.76
N THR A 505 4.44 -14.37 6.82
CA THR A 505 3.90 -13.33 5.92
C THR A 505 4.29 -11.90 6.29
N ASN A 506 5.09 -11.69 7.35
CA ASN A 506 5.51 -10.37 7.87
C ASN A 506 4.30 -9.47 8.14
N GLN A 507 3.19 -10.07 8.59
CA GLN A 507 1.98 -9.40 9.03
C GLN A 507 2.14 -8.98 10.50
N SER A 508 1.74 -7.76 10.86
CA SER A 508 1.95 -7.30 12.24
C SER A 508 0.99 -7.98 13.20
N LEU A 509 1.52 -8.47 14.31
CA LEU A 509 0.75 -8.96 15.44
C LEU A 509 -0.20 -7.85 15.95
N ILE A 510 -1.36 -8.25 16.49
CA ILE A 510 -2.23 -7.34 17.24
C ILE A 510 -1.39 -6.72 18.35
N SER A 511 -1.16 -5.41 18.28
CA SER A 511 -0.41 -4.73 19.32
C SER A 511 -1.26 -4.62 20.58
N LEU A 512 -0.62 -4.57 21.75
CA LEU A 512 -1.32 -4.36 23.01
C LEU A 512 -2.17 -3.09 22.96
N GLU A 513 -1.70 -2.03 22.30
CA GLU A 513 -2.47 -0.79 22.20
C GLU A 513 -3.73 -0.96 21.33
N VAL A 514 -3.64 -1.69 20.21
CA VAL A 514 -4.83 -2.05 19.40
C VAL A 514 -5.84 -2.81 20.25
N ARG A 515 -5.35 -3.73 21.09
CA ARG A 515 -6.20 -4.51 22.00
C ARG A 515 -6.89 -3.63 23.04
N VAL A 516 -6.14 -2.73 23.67
CA VAL A 516 -6.69 -1.77 24.64
C VAL A 516 -7.75 -0.89 23.98
N ASP A 517 -7.49 -0.41 22.76
CA ASP A 517 -8.43 0.44 22.03
C ASP A 517 -9.73 -0.34 21.70
N GLN A 518 -9.64 -1.61 21.30
CA GLN A 518 -10.81 -2.47 21.09
C GLN A 518 -11.64 -2.64 22.36
N LEU A 519 -11.00 -2.96 23.49
CA LEU A 519 -11.68 -3.14 24.77
C LEU A 519 -12.35 -1.84 25.25
N ARG A 520 -11.64 -0.70 25.17
CA ARG A 520 -12.21 0.63 25.47
C ARG A 520 -13.46 0.89 24.65
N HIS A 521 -13.38 0.56 23.37
CA HIS A 521 -14.45 0.82 22.44
C HIS A 521 -15.70 -0.02 22.79
N LEU A 522 -15.53 -1.33 23.04
CA LEU A 522 -16.62 -2.20 23.50
C LEU A 522 -17.22 -1.72 24.81
N GLU A 523 -16.38 -1.37 25.79
CA GLU A 523 -16.85 -0.87 27.09
C GLU A 523 -17.67 0.41 26.92
N LEU A 524 -17.21 1.36 26.10
CA LEU A 524 -17.98 2.57 25.81
C LEU A 524 -19.34 2.25 25.17
N HIS A 525 -19.39 1.35 24.18
CA HIS A 525 -20.65 1.02 23.51
C HIS A 525 -21.64 0.32 24.43
N ALA A 526 -21.16 -0.60 25.28
CA ALA A 526 -22.00 -1.18 26.32
C ALA A 526 -22.55 -0.09 27.25
N ASN A 527 -21.69 0.84 27.68
CA ASN A 527 -22.06 1.94 28.55
C ASN A 527 -23.06 2.93 27.96
N LEU A 528 -23.10 3.10 26.64
CA LEU A 528 -24.01 4.03 25.97
C LEU A 528 -25.29 3.36 25.47
N GLN A 529 -25.21 2.16 24.91
CA GLN A 529 -26.33 1.53 24.20
C GLN A 529 -27.07 0.47 25.03
N LEU A 530 -26.43 -0.14 26.02
CA LEU A 530 -27.05 -1.21 26.80
C LEU A 530 -27.65 -0.66 28.09
N SER A 531 -28.93 -0.90 28.30
CA SER A 531 -29.58 -0.65 29.58
C SER A 531 -28.98 -1.54 30.66
N CYS A 532 -28.81 -1.00 31.88
CA CYS A 532 -28.46 -1.82 33.04
C CYS A 532 -29.58 -2.85 33.24
N PRO A 533 -29.29 -4.14 33.48
CA PRO A 533 -30.34 -5.11 33.77
C PRO A 533 -31.11 -4.60 35.01
N PRO A 534 -32.45 -4.63 35.01
CA PRO A 534 -33.19 -4.21 36.18
C PRO A 534 -32.83 -5.13 37.36
N LEU A 535 -32.10 -4.59 38.33
CA LEU A 535 -31.69 -5.30 39.56
C LEU A 535 -32.89 -5.89 40.32
N SER A 536 -34.10 -5.38 40.09
CA SER A 536 -35.35 -5.83 40.69
C SER A 536 -35.95 -7.09 40.07
N LYS A 537 -35.40 -7.62 38.97
CA LYS A 537 -35.84 -8.89 38.34
C LYS A 537 -34.78 -9.99 38.40
N ILE A 538 -33.87 -9.94 39.37
CA ILE A 538 -33.00 -11.09 39.65
C ILE A 538 -33.92 -12.19 40.19
N PRO A 539 -34.13 -13.29 39.46
CA PRO A 539 -34.95 -14.39 39.97
C PRO A 539 -34.28 -14.89 41.24
N THR A 540 -35.05 -15.01 42.32
CA THR A 540 -34.55 -15.65 43.52
C THR A 540 -34.14 -17.09 43.17
N PRO A 541 -33.04 -17.61 43.76
CA PRO A 541 -32.46 -18.93 43.42
C PRO A 541 -33.45 -20.10 43.42
N ASP A 542 -34.60 -19.95 44.08
CA ASP A 542 -35.57 -21.01 44.34
C ASP A 542 -36.59 -21.25 43.21
N THR A 543 -36.55 -20.50 42.10
CA THR A 543 -37.46 -20.73 40.98
C THR A 543 -36.83 -21.69 39.97
N PRO A 544 -37.26 -22.97 39.86
CA PRO A 544 -36.71 -23.90 38.89
C PRO A 544 -36.97 -23.41 37.47
N ARG A 545 -35.89 -23.03 36.75
CA ARG A 545 -35.96 -22.61 35.34
C ARG A 545 -36.12 -23.84 34.44
N ALA A 546 -37.12 -23.81 33.57
CA ALA A 546 -37.25 -24.78 32.49
C ALA A 546 -36.05 -24.62 31.53
N LEU A 547 -35.16 -25.60 31.52
CA LEU A 547 -34.06 -25.68 30.56
C LEU A 547 -34.63 -26.03 29.18
N SER A 548 -34.36 -25.20 28.17
CA SER A 548 -34.64 -25.56 26.78
C SER A 548 -33.76 -26.75 26.39
N GLN A 549 -34.35 -27.87 25.99
CA GLN A 549 -33.60 -29.09 25.64
C GLN A 549 -32.99 -28.96 24.25
N VAL A 550 -31.68 -28.67 24.18
CA VAL A 550 -30.88 -28.84 22.97
C VAL A 550 -30.44 -30.31 22.89
N PRO A 551 -30.47 -30.96 21.70
CA PRO A 551 -30.06 -32.35 21.58
C PRO A 551 -28.62 -32.56 22.08
N PRO A 552 -28.34 -33.63 22.83
CA PRO A 552 -27.01 -33.89 23.38
C PRO A 552 -26.00 -34.13 22.25
N ASP A 553 -24.80 -33.57 22.39
CA ASP A 553 -23.67 -33.89 21.52
C ASP A 553 -23.13 -35.31 21.82
N SER A 554 -22.24 -35.80 20.96
CA SER A 554 -21.62 -37.12 21.08
C SER A 554 -20.76 -37.33 22.34
N SER A 555 -20.62 -36.31 23.22
CA SER A 555 -19.94 -36.40 24.52
C SER A 555 -20.89 -36.43 25.72
N GLY A 556 -22.21 -36.33 25.50
CA GLY A 556 -23.25 -36.59 26.49
C GLY A 556 -23.53 -35.47 27.50
N LYS A 557 -22.88 -34.31 27.41
CA LYS A 557 -23.22 -33.12 28.23
C LYS A 557 -23.06 -31.83 27.42
N ALA A 558 -24.02 -31.56 26.54
CA ALA A 558 -24.17 -30.24 25.94
C ALA A 558 -24.50 -29.24 27.06
N TYR A 559 -23.68 -28.20 27.22
CA TYR A 559 -24.04 -27.08 28.09
C TYR A 559 -25.16 -26.30 27.41
N THR A 560 -26.31 -26.22 28.07
CA THR A 560 -27.46 -25.45 27.63
C THR A 560 -27.40 -24.07 28.24
N CYS A 561 -27.25 -23.04 27.39
CA CYS A 561 -27.45 -21.65 27.80
C CYS A 561 -28.84 -21.46 28.39
N LEU A 562 -28.98 -20.53 29.33
CA LEU A 562 -30.29 -20.16 29.84
C LEU A 562 -31.15 -19.59 28.68
N PRO A 563 -32.46 -19.90 28.62
CA PRO A 563 -33.31 -19.49 27.51
C PRO A 563 -33.33 -17.97 27.24
N ASP A 564 -33.19 -17.18 28.31
CA ASP A 564 -33.22 -15.70 28.25
C ASP A 564 -31.83 -15.07 28.12
N SER A 565 -30.76 -15.88 28.04
CA SER A 565 -29.41 -15.36 27.89
C SER A 565 -29.25 -14.71 26.53
N VAL A 566 -28.77 -13.48 26.53
CA VAL A 566 -28.49 -12.70 25.32
C VAL A 566 -27.02 -12.30 25.27
N ILE A 567 -26.51 -12.17 24.05
CA ILE A 567 -25.21 -11.57 23.78
C ILE A 567 -25.40 -10.28 22.98
N ALA A 568 -24.69 -9.24 23.42
CA ALA A 568 -24.56 -8.00 22.68
C ALA A 568 -23.46 -8.14 21.62
N VAL A 569 -23.84 -8.19 20.36
CA VAL A 569 -22.90 -8.34 19.24
C VAL A 569 -22.75 -7.00 18.54
N TRP A 570 -21.51 -6.56 18.44
CA TRP A 570 -21.15 -5.39 17.67
C TRP A 570 -20.24 -5.77 16.52
N ASP A 571 -20.76 -5.59 15.31
CA ASP A 571 -20.08 -5.92 14.07
C ASP A 571 -19.68 -4.65 13.33
N ILE A 572 -18.40 -4.27 13.44
CA ILE A 572 -17.88 -3.06 12.81
C ILE A 572 -17.91 -3.15 11.26
N ARG A 573 -17.92 -4.37 10.72
CA ARG A 573 -17.84 -4.63 9.27
C ARG A 573 -19.11 -4.23 8.56
N SER A 574 -20.24 -4.42 9.24
CA SER A 574 -21.56 -4.03 8.74
C SER A 574 -21.68 -2.51 8.51
N GLY A 575 -20.69 -1.73 8.97
CA GLY A 575 -20.76 -0.27 9.01
C GLY A 575 -21.81 0.25 9.99
N GLY A 576 -22.51 -0.65 10.69
CA GLY A 576 -23.45 -0.32 11.73
C GLY A 576 -22.75 0.09 13.02
N THR A 577 -23.22 1.18 13.61
CA THR A 577 -22.81 1.62 14.95
C THR A 577 -23.66 1.00 16.06
N GLY A 578 -24.71 0.25 15.69
CA GLY A 578 -25.65 -0.37 16.61
C GLY A 578 -25.18 -1.71 17.16
N VAL A 579 -25.39 -1.90 18.46
CA VAL A 579 -25.27 -3.20 19.12
C VAL A 579 -26.53 -4.03 18.85
N ARG A 580 -26.36 -5.27 18.39
CA ARG A 580 -27.44 -6.23 18.20
C ARG A 580 -27.53 -7.15 19.41
N LEU A 581 -28.70 -7.29 20.01
CA LEU A 581 -28.95 -8.31 21.01
C LEU A 581 -29.40 -9.59 20.30
N VAL A 582 -28.67 -10.67 20.53
CA VAL A 582 -28.94 -11.98 19.90
C VAL A 582 -29.12 -13.03 21.00
N PRO A 583 -30.10 -13.94 20.89
CA PRO A 583 -30.20 -15.09 21.78
C PRO A 583 -28.89 -15.88 21.79
N LEU A 584 -28.35 -16.13 22.97
CA LEU A 584 -27.01 -16.72 23.14
C LEU A 584 -26.93 -18.13 22.53
N ALA A 585 -27.97 -18.95 22.71
CA ALA A 585 -28.04 -20.29 22.15
C ALA A 585 -27.92 -20.28 20.61
N SER A 586 -28.67 -19.41 19.92
CA SER A 586 -28.59 -19.26 18.46
C SER A 586 -27.25 -18.70 17.99
N TYR A 587 -26.65 -17.79 18.76
CA TYR A 587 -25.35 -17.23 18.43
C TYR A 587 -24.21 -18.25 18.58
N GLN A 588 -24.22 -19.03 19.66
CA GLN A 588 -23.26 -20.10 19.90
C GLN A 588 -23.26 -21.12 18.76
N GLU A 589 -24.44 -21.51 18.28
CA GLU A 589 -24.57 -22.50 17.20
C GLU A 589 -23.99 -22.03 15.87
N THR A 590 -24.01 -20.72 15.62
CA THR A 590 -23.61 -20.13 14.33
C THR A 590 -22.19 -19.57 14.33
N ALA A 591 -21.73 -18.98 15.43
CA ALA A 591 -20.51 -18.18 15.48
C ALA A 591 -19.36 -18.79 16.29
N TRP A 592 -19.63 -19.77 17.17
CA TRP A 592 -18.65 -20.28 18.13
C TRP A 592 -18.20 -21.71 17.90
N LYS A 593 -18.85 -22.43 16.98
CA LYS A 593 -18.42 -23.76 16.59
C LYS A 593 -17.13 -23.67 15.78
N SER A 594 -16.10 -24.38 16.21
CA SER A 594 -14.93 -24.67 15.38
C SER A 594 -15.31 -25.58 14.21
N PRO A 595 -14.42 -25.77 13.21
CA PRO A 595 -14.70 -26.63 12.06
C PRO A 595 -15.06 -28.08 12.42
N ASP A 596 -14.66 -28.57 13.60
CA ASP A 596 -15.02 -29.87 14.16
C ASP A 596 -16.35 -29.85 14.95
N GLY A 597 -17.09 -28.74 14.90
CA GLY A 597 -18.40 -28.57 15.52
C GLY A 597 -18.36 -28.31 17.03
N LYS A 598 -17.18 -28.26 17.65
CA LYS A 598 -17.04 -28.05 19.11
C LYS A 598 -17.05 -26.57 19.46
N VAL A 599 -17.49 -26.26 20.67
CA VAL A 599 -17.42 -24.89 21.20
C VAL A 599 -16.21 -24.78 22.10
N ASP A 600 -15.46 -23.69 21.94
CA ASP A 600 -14.28 -23.41 22.75
C ASP A 600 -14.64 -23.38 24.26
N PRO A 601 -14.03 -24.24 25.09
CA PRO A 601 -14.31 -24.31 26.53
C PRO A 601 -14.18 -22.97 27.25
N ARG A 602 -13.28 -22.10 26.77
CA ARG A 602 -13.05 -20.77 27.34
C ARG A 602 -14.22 -19.82 27.10
N LEU A 603 -14.86 -19.88 25.93
CA LEU A 603 -16.08 -19.12 25.66
C LEU A 603 -17.21 -19.60 26.58
N MET A 604 -17.32 -20.92 26.78
CA MET A 604 -18.33 -21.48 27.69
C MET A 604 -18.07 -21.09 29.15
N ALA A 605 -16.81 -20.91 29.56
CA ALA A 605 -16.48 -20.35 30.86
C ALA A 605 -16.93 -18.89 30.99
N CYS A 606 -16.78 -18.06 29.94
CA CYS A 606 -17.33 -16.70 29.93
C CYS A 606 -18.86 -16.67 30.01
N VAL A 607 -19.54 -17.60 29.33
CA VAL A 607 -21.00 -17.74 29.43
C VAL A 607 -21.41 -18.09 30.86
N LYS A 608 -20.78 -19.12 31.45
CA LYS A 608 -21.06 -19.54 32.83
C LYS A 608 -20.85 -18.40 33.82
N GLU A 609 -19.77 -17.64 33.66
CA GLU A 609 -19.47 -16.48 34.51
C GLU A 609 -20.57 -15.40 34.38
N MET A 610 -21.03 -15.12 33.16
CA MET A 610 -22.12 -14.16 32.93
C MET A 610 -23.45 -14.67 33.52
N GLU A 611 -23.76 -15.95 33.30
CA GLU A 611 -25.01 -16.58 33.77
C GLU A 611 -25.04 -16.83 35.28
N ALA A 612 -23.88 -16.86 35.95
CA ALA A 612 -23.78 -16.92 37.41
C ALA A 612 -24.28 -15.64 38.09
N ASP A 613 -24.22 -14.50 37.40
CA ASP A 613 -24.74 -13.22 37.90
C ASP A 613 -25.42 -12.42 36.76
N PRO A 614 -26.56 -12.91 36.24
CA PRO A 614 -27.20 -12.34 35.05
C PRO A 614 -27.81 -10.96 35.30
N GLY A 615 -27.95 -10.56 36.57
CA GLY A 615 -28.41 -9.23 36.97
C GLY A 615 -27.31 -8.17 36.95
N ARG A 616 -26.04 -8.59 36.96
CA ARG A 616 -24.90 -7.68 36.98
C ARG A 616 -23.88 -7.95 35.88
N SER A 617 -23.97 -9.05 35.16
CA SER A 617 -23.01 -9.39 34.11
C SER A 617 -23.68 -9.36 32.75
N ILE A 618 -22.93 -8.88 31.75
CA ILE A 618 -23.33 -8.95 30.35
C ILE A 618 -22.20 -9.54 29.52
N LEU A 619 -22.58 -10.11 28.39
CA LEU A 619 -21.66 -10.62 27.39
C LEU A 619 -21.70 -9.75 26.16
N VAL A 620 -20.54 -9.25 25.74
CA VAL A 620 -20.39 -8.38 24.57
C VAL A 620 -19.36 -9.00 23.63
N GLU A 621 -19.69 -9.20 22.36
CA GLU A 621 -18.71 -9.58 21.34
C GLU A 621 -18.51 -8.46 20.32
N GLY A 622 -17.27 -8.03 20.15
CA GLY A 622 -16.85 -7.15 19.07
C GLY A 622 -16.25 -7.93 17.91
N ILE A 623 -16.65 -7.62 16.68
CA ILE A 623 -16.05 -8.15 15.47
C ILE A 623 -15.27 -7.03 14.79
N PHE A 624 -13.95 -7.20 14.67
CA PHE A 624 -13.02 -6.18 14.17
C PHE A 624 -12.25 -6.69 12.94
N PRO A 625 -11.94 -5.86 11.93
CA PRO A 625 -11.05 -6.25 10.85
C PRO A 625 -9.62 -6.40 11.39
N PHE A 626 -8.90 -7.36 10.85
CA PHE A 626 -7.51 -7.60 11.24
C PHE A 626 -6.54 -7.08 10.20
N ILE A 627 -6.41 -7.78 9.06
CA ILE A 627 -5.36 -7.50 8.04
C ILE A 627 -5.90 -7.61 6.61
N SER A 628 -7.02 -8.29 6.39
CA SER A 628 -7.68 -8.43 5.10
C SER A 628 -9.20 -8.49 5.29
N ASP A 629 -9.95 -8.24 4.23
CA ASP A 629 -11.42 -8.31 4.21
C ASP A 629 -11.98 -9.69 4.57
N GLU A 630 -11.12 -10.71 4.62
CA GLU A 630 -11.48 -12.10 4.91
C GLU A 630 -11.22 -12.54 6.35
N LYS A 631 -10.43 -11.78 7.14
CA LYS A 631 -9.99 -12.22 8.48
C LYS A 631 -10.43 -11.25 9.56
N PHE A 632 -11.05 -11.79 10.60
CA PHE A 632 -11.65 -10.99 11.65
C PHE A 632 -11.17 -11.40 13.04
N ILE A 633 -11.08 -10.40 13.91
CA ILE A 633 -10.90 -10.61 15.34
C ILE A 633 -12.28 -10.57 15.97
N HIS A 634 -12.69 -11.68 16.56
CA HIS A 634 -13.80 -11.73 17.48
C HIS A 634 -13.27 -11.53 18.89
N LEU A 635 -13.75 -10.50 19.55
CA LEU A 635 -13.38 -10.14 20.90
C LEU A 635 -14.60 -10.31 21.80
N LEU A 636 -14.64 -11.42 22.52
CA LEU A 636 -15.65 -11.67 23.53
C LEU A 636 -15.22 -11.03 24.85
N VAL A 637 -16.10 -10.26 25.47
CA VAL A 637 -15.85 -9.54 26.72
C VAL A 637 -16.98 -9.83 27.69
N VAL A 638 -16.61 -10.24 28.89
CA VAL A 638 -17.53 -10.24 30.04
C VAL A 638 -17.39 -8.88 30.71
N MET A 639 -18.52 -8.19 30.89
CA MET A 639 -18.55 -6.92 31.60
C MET A 639 -19.48 -7.02 32.81
N LYS A 640 -19.12 -6.35 33.91
CA LYS A 640 -19.96 -6.27 35.10
C LYS A 640 -20.48 -4.86 35.31
N ALA A 641 -21.71 -4.78 35.78
CA ALA A 641 -22.42 -3.57 36.10
C ALA A 641 -21.79 -2.93 37.35
N LEU A 642 -21.55 -1.63 37.30
CA LEU A 642 -21.09 -0.87 38.45
C LEU A 642 -22.30 -0.49 39.30
N SER A 643 -22.19 -0.66 40.62
CA SER A 643 -23.28 -0.52 41.59
C SER A 643 -23.75 0.93 41.84
N SER A 644 -23.24 1.90 41.10
CA SER A 644 -23.54 3.33 41.28
C SER A 644 -24.76 3.76 40.46
N GLY A 645 -25.87 4.09 41.12
CA GLY A 645 -27.04 4.74 40.50
C GLY A 645 -26.82 6.17 40.00
N GLY A 646 -25.58 6.55 39.65
CA GLY A 646 -25.21 7.87 39.15
C GLY A 646 -24.98 7.89 37.62
N GLN A 647 -24.72 9.08 37.07
CA GLN A 647 -24.40 9.30 35.64
C GLN A 647 -23.05 8.72 35.17
N GLY A 648 -22.42 7.85 35.97
CA GLY A 648 -21.12 7.26 35.67
C GLY A 648 -21.19 6.08 34.70
N PRO A 649 -20.04 5.44 34.40
CA PRO A 649 -20.02 4.20 33.65
C PRO A 649 -20.91 3.14 34.33
N ARG A 650 -21.80 2.54 33.55
CA ARG A 650 -22.68 1.44 33.93
C ARG A 650 -21.97 0.09 33.94
N TYR A 651 -20.99 -0.12 33.06
CA TYR A 651 -20.32 -1.40 32.86
C TYR A 651 -18.79 -1.24 32.85
N ARG A 652 -18.09 -2.26 33.33
CA ARG A 652 -16.63 -2.38 33.23
C ARG A 652 -16.22 -3.75 32.73
N THR A 653 -15.19 -3.79 31.89
CA THR A 653 -14.56 -5.02 31.42
C THR A 653 -13.97 -5.81 32.59
N VAL A 654 -14.32 -7.09 32.68
CA VAL A 654 -13.86 -8.03 33.71
C VAL A 654 -12.83 -9.00 33.15
N THR A 655 -13.16 -9.61 32.01
CA THR A 655 -12.28 -10.53 31.31
C THR A 655 -12.59 -10.49 29.82
N ASN A 656 -11.66 -11.00 29.01
CA ASN A 656 -11.76 -10.97 27.57
C ASN A 656 -11.13 -12.21 26.93
N VAL A 657 -11.72 -12.65 25.83
CA VAL A 657 -11.26 -13.75 25.00
C VAL A 657 -11.14 -13.26 23.56
N ILE A 658 -10.07 -13.65 22.88
CA ILE A 658 -9.88 -13.37 21.45
C ILE A 658 -10.06 -14.66 20.69
N ARG A 659 -10.75 -14.54 19.56
CA ARG A 659 -10.71 -15.53 18.50
C ARG A 659 -10.36 -14.83 17.20
N VAL A 660 -9.66 -15.57 16.35
CA VAL A 660 -9.42 -15.17 14.98
C VAL A 660 -10.27 -16.10 14.13
N VAL A 661 -11.16 -15.51 13.34
CA VAL A 661 -12.07 -16.21 12.43
C VAL A 661 -11.67 -15.90 11.00
#